data_AF-A0A5C5PT65-F1
#
_entry.id   AF-A0A5C5PT65-F1
#
_cell.length_a   1.000
_cell.length_b   1.000
_cell.length_c   1.000
_cell.angle_alpha   90.00
_cell.angle_beta   90.00
_cell.angle_gamma   90.00
#
_symmetry.space_group_name_H-M   'P 1'
#
loop_
_entity.id
_entity.type
_entity.pdbx_description
1 polymer ?
#
loop_
_entity_poly.entity_id
_entity_poly.type
_entity_poly.pdbx_seq_one_letter_code
_entity_poly.pdbx_strand_id
1 'polypeptide(L)'
;MINTDKNKVIWLVQNDHVVWEFKTACERVYAWYDQSSSYEDNGSMIYRVKQATAGGCFDYTGLNYKDVNNIVCALGRQGKIKWSDVNPLWQVQKSYAPALTNFMRVVCVVMWARKAMIAPLGFPTPAKADGYLDEICLQFPHISALKAVRSLHVGSQIEGAEYGYNDNGRRATLWARLLLSTTLYRVDDFDPDDLLGLIANSYGEGNLVCRGYDTIGFIQTIYPNHPKAIELLSSFAVSTLSQKAERAGKTAENKRIREAARGKRSRESLKKDYNNSIQVCAAYAVGTEDLPLVSLIKAHLLPLRYKAIFDLGSEFYKLIDPRVAKMVKVFSAQVEGFIIFKRYENPNLANSNAIILYSYIAMYLPRFFIDRDGNMDDYPTSLNDFSSFLYVTWDRQGSEKTFKFVKRPPMTLLAFVEMQVNVHGLSVDTHYQKVKSFDLLFSYIQEHSLHIDQAGKFKNSINASCYPRVARSYSSNKKTLPRKYFSAFVSMLYSFEYLVMHLNLMADGEQCGVKNDRPVLVSEQDLRFNEYCSGIWGTGIGVRAIDLSVLNYCPIFYSDGKIYPFEYIPRFYNPSDYEIFVEKFSNGLPDIPEMQNHIRKKVQRVAPNDVRVTQVMCETGFRQLHTVWLHLQQYDKRVDRSSDTPLTVLQVATDKAHGAWTAIVARHVVAILDRQGGLKEQVQHLM
;
A
#
# COMPACT_ATOMS: atom_id res chain seq x y z
N MET A 1 -4.06 42.94 -3.18
CA MET A 1 -3.62 42.49 -4.51
C MET A 1 -2.97 41.11 -4.42
N ILE A 2 -3.23 40.25 -5.43
CA ILE A 2 -2.63 38.90 -5.55
C ILE A 2 -1.92 38.76 -6.89
N ASN A 3 -0.68 38.24 -6.86
CA ASN A 3 0.06 37.89 -8.05
C ASN A 3 -0.31 36.46 -8.49
N THR A 4 -1.16 36.33 -9.52
CA THR A 4 -1.57 35.04 -10.07
C THR A 4 -0.61 34.49 -11.14
N ASP A 5 0.44 35.23 -11.50
CA ASP A 5 1.46 34.78 -12.44
C ASP A 5 2.37 33.71 -11.80
N LYS A 6 2.72 32.68 -12.58
CA LYS A 6 3.56 31.58 -12.10
C LYS A 6 5.05 31.94 -12.03
N ASN A 7 5.52 32.88 -12.83
CA ASN A 7 6.95 33.12 -13.03
C ASN A 7 7.35 34.60 -12.93
N LYS A 8 6.41 35.54 -13.07
CA LYS A 8 6.70 36.97 -13.07
C LYS A 8 6.49 37.61 -11.69
N VAL A 9 7.50 38.30 -11.20
CA VAL A 9 7.41 39.13 -9.98
C VAL A 9 6.66 40.44 -10.27
N ILE A 10 5.95 40.96 -9.27
CA ILE A 10 5.39 42.32 -9.29
C ILE A 10 6.25 43.18 -8.35
N TRP A 11 6.79 44.28 -8.87
CA TRP A 11 7.55 45.26 -8.09
C TRP A 11 6.60 46.34 -7.56
N LEU A 12 6.72 46.66 -6.28
CA LEU A 12 5.89 47.68 -5.60
C LEU A 12 6.61 49.03 -5.44
N VAL A 13 7.88 49.08 -5.86
CA VAL A 13 8.74 50.26 -5.88
C VAL A 13 9.17 50.57 -7.30
N GLN A 14 9.61 51.81 -7.55
CA GLN A 14 10.13 52.19 -8.87
C GLN A 14 11.41 51.42 -9.22
N ASN A 15 11.67 51.23 -10.51
CA ASN A 15 12.78 50.40 -11.02
C ASN A 15 14.14 50.77 -10.40
N ASP A 16 14.41 52.06 -10.22
CA ASP A 16 15.67 52.55 -9.67
C ASP A 16 15.82 52.22 -8.17
N HIS A 17 14.70 52.09 -7.44
CA HIS A 17 14.67 51.66 -6.04
C HIS A 17 14.69 50.15 -5.86
N VAL A 18 14.33 49.34 -6.87
CA VAL A 18 14.37 47.86 -6.77
C VAL A 18 15.77 47.38 -6.45
N VAL A 19 16.79 47.95 -7.10
CA VAL A 19 18.20 47.57 -6.88
C VAL A 19 18.63 47.94 -5.46
N TRP A 20 18.22 49.12 -4.97
CA TRP A 20 18.51 49.56 -3.61
C TRP A 20 17.89 48.64 -2.55
N GLU A 21 16.61 48.29 -2.72
CA GLU A 21 15.91 47.36 -1.83
C GLU A 21 16.54 45.96 -1.86
N PHE A 22 16.96 45.48 -3.03
CA PHE A 22 17.62 44.19 -3.17
C PHE A 22 18.96 44.17 -2.42
N LYS A 23 19.80 45.20 -2.60
CA LYS A 23 21.10 45.32 -1.90
C LYS A 23 20.92 45.38 -0.39
N THR A 24 19.98 46.22 0.08
CA THR A 24 19.65 46.35 1.50
C THR A 24 19.19 45.03 2.09
N ALA A 25 18.35 44.27 1.37
CA ALA A 25 17.91 42.94 1.79
C ALA A 25 19.07 41.93 1.81
N CYS A 26 19.97 41.94 0.82
CA CYS A 26 21.18 41.12 0.82
C CYS A 26 22.06 41.38 2.03
N GLU A 27 22.39 42.65 2.31
CA GLU A 27 23.22 43.06 3.45
C GLU A 27 22.61 42.61 4.78
N ARG A 28 21.28 42.74 4.93
CA ARG A 28 20.55 42.29 6.12
C ARG A 28 20.66 40.79 6.35
N VAL A 29 20.42 39.99 5.30
CA VAL A 29 20.52 38.52 5.40
C VAL A 29 21.97 38.10 5.64
N TYR A 30 22.95 38.80 5.05
CA TYR A 30 24.36 38.59 5.35
C TYR A 30 24.69 38.81 6.82
N ALA A 31 24.23 39.92 7.41
CA ALA A 31 24.45 40.21 8.82
C ALA A 31 23.90 39.10 9.75
N TRP A 32 22.72 38.54 9.44
CA TRP A 32 22.17 37.40 10.19
C TRP A 32 23.00 36.13 10.04
N TYR A 33 23.56 35.88 8.85
CA TYR A 33 24.43 34.73 8.59
C TYR A 33 25.78 34.87 9.31
N ASP A 34 26.27 36.10 9.49
CA ASP A 34 27.50 36.37 10.25
C ASP A 34 27.31 36.15 11.76
N GLN A 35 26.19 36.62 12.32
CA GLN A 35 25.88 36.49 13.74
C GLN A 35 25.64 35.05 14.21
N SER A 36 25.23 34.15 13.30
CA SER A 36 24.85 32.77 13.60
C SER A 36 25.98 31.75 13.40
N SER A 37 27.19 32.18 13.00
CA SER A 37 28.30 31.26 12.69
C SER A 37 29.21 30.95 13.89
N SER A 38 29.24 29.69 14.32
CA SER A 38 30.45 29.09 14.88
C SER A 38 31.38 28.75 13.71
N TYR A 39 32.63 29.21 13.78
CA TYR A 39 33.57 29.31 12.64
C TYR A 39 34.07 27.96 12.06
N GLU A 40 33.55 26.81 12.46
CA GLU A 40 34.28 25.54 12.32
C GLU A 40 33.67 24.49 11.35
N ASP A 41 32.46 24.69 10.79
CA ASP A 41 31.86 23.71 9.87
C ASP A 41 31.99 24.09 8.39
N ASN A 42 33.07 23.60 7.77
CA ASN A 42 33.38 23.69 6.33
C ASN A 42 32.27 23.12 5.41
N GLY A 43 31.27 22.42 5.97
CA GLY A 43 30.13 21.87 5.24
C GLY A 43 28.88 22.76 5.21
N SER A 44 28.79 23.77 6.08
CA SER A 44 27.56 24.53 6.36
C SER A 44 27.04 25.39 5.19
N MET A 45 25.74 25.71 5.18
CA MET A 45 25.16 26.60 4.14
C MET A 45 25.77 28.01 4.19
N ILE A 46 26.06 28.51 5.38
CA ILE A 46 26.67 29.82 5.61
C ILE A 46 28.07 29.86 5.00
N TYR A 47 28.90 28.85 5.30
CA TYR A 47 30.24 28.74 4.73
C TYR A 47 30.20 28.77 3.20
N ARG A 48 29.29 27.99 2.58
CA ARG A 48 29.17 27.94 1.12
C ARG A 48 28.70 29.26 0.49
N VAL A 49 27.84 30.01 1.18
CA VAL A 49 27.41 31.34 0.72
C VAL A 49 28.59 32.32 0.81
N LYS A 50 29.34 32.32 1.92
CA LYS A 50 30.54 33.14 2.10
C LYS A 50 31.63 32.82 1.08
N GLN A 51 31.89 31.54 0.79
CA GLN A 51 32.85 31.15 -0.23
C GLN A 51 32.40 31.55 -1.64
N ALA A 52 31.10 31.50 -1.92
CA ALA A 52 30.56 31.96 -3.20
C ALA A 52 30.73 33.49 -3.39
N THR A 53 30.81 34.28 -2.33
CA THR A 53 30.95 35.74 -2.40
C THR A 53 32.36 36.28 -2.15
N ALA A 54 33.16 35.64 -1.30
CA ALA A 54 34.54 36.04 -1.01
C ALA A 54 35.49 35.84 -2.21
N GLY A 55 35.19 34.91 -3.11
CA GLY A 55 36.02 34.61 -4.29
C GLY A 55 35.71 35.44 -5.55
N GLY A 56 34.85 36.47 -5.48
CA GLY A 56 34.38 37.22 -6.66
C GLY A 56 33.47 36.43 -7.61
N CYS A 57 33.09 35.19 -7.24
CA CYS A 57 32.22 34.32 -8.04
C CYS A 57 30.75 34.77 -8.05
N PHE A 58 30.35 35.59 -7.09
CA PHE A 58 29.04 36.23 -7.00
C PHE A 58 29.18 37.59 -6.30
N ASP A 59 28.90 38.67 -7.04
CA ASP A 59 28.92 40.05 -6.53
C ASP A 59 27.60 40.74 -6.88
N TYR A 60 26.87 41.17 -5.85
CA TYR A 60 25.57 41.83 -5.99
C TYR A 60 25.65 43.37 -5.95
N THR A 61 26.84 43.95 -5.80
CA THR A 61 27.03 45.41 -5.67
C THR A 61 26.90 46.15 -7.01
N GLY A 62 27.14 45.48 -8.15
CA GLY A 62 27.05 46.06 -9.49
C GLY A 62 25.76 45.80 -10.28
N LEU A 63 24.71 45.26 -9.64
CA LEU A 63 23.49 44.81 -10.34
C LEU A 63 22.61 45.98 -10.81
N ASN A 64 22.02 45.82 -11.99
CA ASN A 64 20.93 46.67 -12.49
C ASN A 64 19.54 46.00 -12.28
N TYR A 65 18.47 46.72 -12.58
CA TYR A 65 17.09 46.23 -12.44
C TYR A 65 16.84 44.92 -13.21
N LYS A 66 17.35 44.79 -14.44
CA LYS A 66 17.18 43.59 -15.27
C LYS A 66 17.84 42.38 -14.62
N ASP A 67 19.01 42.57 -14.01
CA ASP A 67 19.73 41.49 -13.33
C ASP A 67 18.94 41.02 -12.10
N VAL A 68 18.45 41.95 -11.26
CA VAL A 68 17.62 41.62 -10.09
C VAL A 68 16.34 40.88 -10.50
N ASN A 69 15.68 41.34 -11.58
CA ASN A 69 14.50 40.66 -12.11
C ASN A 69 14.82 39.24 -12.62
N ASN A 70 15.96 39.06 -13.29
CA ASN A 70 16.40 37.74 -13.75
C ASN A 70 16.75 36.81 -12.57
N ILE A 71 17.33 37.33 -11.48
CA ILE A 71 17.58 36.57 -10.25
C ILE A 71 16.27 36.00 -9.72
N VAL A 72 15.25 36.83 -9.51
CA VAL A 72 13.96 36.37 -8.95
C VAL A 72 13.31 35.31 -9.86
N CYS A 73 13.38 35.49 -11.18
CA CYS A 73 12.88 34.50 -12.14
C CYS A 73 13.67 33.18 -12.11
N ALA A 74 15.00 33.22 -11.90
CA ALA A 74 15.85 32.04 -11.77
C ALA A 74 15.54 31.22 -10.51
N LEU A 75 14.95 31.82 -9.47
CA LEU A 75 14.58 31.13 -8.24
C LEU A 75 13.32 30.24 -8.36
N GLY A 76 12.52 30.42 -9.42
CA GLY A 76 11.27 29.70 -9.65
C GLY A 76 11.41 28.19 -9.89
N ARG A 77 10.37 27.39 -9.55
CA ARG A 77 10.39 25.91 -9.73
C ARG A 77 10.65 25.43 -11.16
N GLN A 78 10.33 26.24 -12.17
CA GLN A 78 10.55 25.96 -13.59
C GLN A 78 11.36 27.07 -14.27
N GLY A 79 12.21 27.77 -13.51
CA GLY A 79 13.04 28.85 -14.03
C GLY A 79 13.87 28.36 -15.21
N LYS A 80 13.64 28.95 -16.39
CA LYS A 80 14.47 28.70 -17.59
C LYS A 80 15.79 29.47 -17.56
N ILE A 81 15.92 30.40 -16.60
CA ILE A 81 17.06 31.30 -16.43
C ILE A 81 18.04 30.66 -15.45
N LYS A 82 19.28 30.49 -15.88
CA LYS A 82 20.42 30.03 -15.06
C LYS A 82 21.17 31.22 -14.47
N TRP A 83 21.99 30.99 -13.44
CA TRP A 83 22.86 32.04 -12.86
C TRP A 83 23.79 32.68 -13.90
N SER A 84 24.26 31.92 -14.89
CA SER A 84 25.04 32.40 -16.03
C SER A 84 24.28 33.38 -16.93
N ASP A 85 22.95 33.32 -16.93
CA ASP A 85 22.09 34.19 -17.73
C ASP A 85 21.82 35.53 -17.00
N VAL A 86 22.08 35.59 -15.69
CA VAL A 86 22.05 36.83 -14.89
C VAL A 86 23.36 37.58 -15.09
N ASN A 87 24.50 36.92 -14.89
CA ASN A 87 25.81 37.47 -15.20
C ASN A 87 26.75 36.34 -15.69
N PRO A 88 27.25 36.43 -16.94
CA PRO A 88 28.14 35.40 -17.52
C PRO A 88 29.44 35.20 -16.74
N LEU A 89 29.87 36.18 -15.95
CA LEU A 89 31.09 36.12 -15.15
C LEU A 89 30.91 35.33 -13.84
N TRP A 90 29.67 35.03 -13.43
CA TRP A 90 29.40 34.27 -12.22
C TRP A 90 29.66 32.77 -12.41
N GLN A 91 30.86 32.33 -12.06
CA GLN A 91 31.25 30.92 -12.07
C GLN A 91 31.00 30.24 -10.71
N VAL A 92 29.73 30.21 -10.29
CA VAL A 92 29.33 29.57 -9.03
C VAL A 92 29.56 28.06 -9.12
N GLN A 93 30.43 27.51 -8.26
CA GLN A 93 30.64 26.07 -8.18
C GLN A 93 29.32 25.33 -7.94
N LYS A 94 29.12 24.19 -8.62
CA LYS A 94 27.88 23.39 -8.52
C LYS A 94 27.52 23.00 -7.08
N SER A 95 28.51 22.82 -6.22
CA SER A 95 28.38 22.50 -4.79
C SER A 95 27.80 23.65 -3.94
N TYR A 96 27.95 24.91 -4.39
CA TYR A 96 27.53 26.12 -3.68
C TYR A 96 26.19 26.68 -4.19
N ALA A 97 25.82 26.39 -5.44
CA ALA A 97 24.60 26.90 -6.06
C ALA A 97 23.31 26.67 -5.24
N PRO A 98 23.08 25.50 -4.59
CA PRO A 98 21.90 25.31 -3.74
C PRO A 98 21.86 26.24 -2.52
N ALA A 99 23.02 26.50 -1.89
CA ALA A 99 23.13 27.38 -0.74
C ALA A 99 22.87 28.84 -1.15
N LEU A 100 23.46 29.29 -2.26
CA LEU A 100 23.22 30.62 -2.82
C LEU A 100 21.76 30.82 -3.23
N THR A 101 21.14 29.81 -3.85
CA THR A 101 19.72 29.84 -4.21
C THR A 101 18.84 29.98 -2.98
N ASN A 102 19.17 29.28 -1.89
CA ASN A 102 18.41 29.37 -0.66
C ASN A 102 18.57 30.72 0.03
N PHE A 103 19.80 31.26 0.08
CA PHE A 103 20.10 32.61 0.54
C PHE A 103 19.25 33.64 -0.22
N MET A 104 19.23 33.57 -1.54
CA MET A 104 18.46 34.50 -2.38
C MET A 104 16.94 34.39 -2.17
N ARG A 105 16.44 33.20 -1.83
CA ARG A 105 15.02 33.07 -1.44
C ARG A 105 14.73 33.79 -0.13
N VAL A 106 15.63 33.73 0.85
CA VAL A 106 15.50 34.48 2.11
C VAL A 106 15.52 35.99 1.84
N VAL A 107 16.41 36.46 0.95
CA VAL A 107 16.45 37.86 0.49
C VAL A 107 15.10 38.29 -0.09
N CYS A 108 14.48 37.49 -0.96
CA CYS A 108 13.15 37.80 -1.49
C CYS A 108 12.05 37.86 -0.41
N VAL A 109 12.13 37.04 0.65
CA VAL A 109 11.20 37.14 1.78
C VAL A 109 11.40 38.46 2.53
N VAL A 110 12.64 38.92 2.71
CA VAL A 110 12.94 40.23 3.30
C VAL A 110 12.42 41.36 2.41
N MET A 111 12.61 41.28 1.10
CA MET A 111 12.06 42.27 0.16
C MET A 111 10.53 42.31 0.19
N TRP A 112 9.86 41.15 0.29
CA TRP A 112 8.41 41.11 0.50
C TRP A 112 8.03 41.75 1.83
N ALA A 113 8.71 41.43 2.93
CA ALA A 113 8.45 42.04 4.24
C ALA A 113 8.63 43.57 4.24
N ARG A 114 9.56 44.08 3.43
CA ARG A 114 9.79 45.52 3.19
C ARG A 114 8.81 46.15 2.20
N LYS A 115 7.83 45.38 1.71
CA LYS A 115 6.82 45.79 0.71
C LYS A 115 7.43 46.24 -0.63
N ALA A 116 8.58 45.68 -1.00
CA ALA A 116 9.25 45.99 -2.27
C ALA A 116 8.78 45.10 -3.44
N MET A 117 8.29 43.89 -3.15
CA MET A 117 7.90 42.92 -4.17
C MET A 117 6.72 42.03 -3.75
N ILE A 118 6.04 41.45 -4.73
CA ILE A 118 5.11 40.32 -4.59
C ILE A 118 5.62 39.16 -5.44
N ALA A 119 5.91 38.05 -4.79
CA ALA A 119 6.50 36.87 -5.43
C ALA A 119 5.53 36.19 -6.40
N PRO A 120 6.03 35.56 -7.47
CA PRO A 120 5.18 34.73 -8.33
C PRO A 120 4.70 33.47 -7.60
N LEU A 121 3.56 32.91 -8.00
CA LEU A 121 3.01 31.67 -7.42
C LEU A 121 3.93 30.44 -7.57
N GLY A 122 4.87 30.46 -8.51
CA GLY A 122 5.89 29.42 -8.70
C GLY A 122 7.11 29.56 -7.79
N PHE A 123 7.18 30.60 -6.95
CA PHE A 123 8.31 30.90 -6.08
C PHE A 123 8.43 29.86 -4.95
N PRO A 124 9.51 29.08 -4.86
CA PRO A 124 9.72 28.16 -3.75
C PRO A 124 10.06 28.92 -2.47
N THR A 125 9.46 28.55 -1.35
CA THR A 125 9.87 29.02 -0.02
C THR A 125 11.29 28.55 0.31
N PRO A 126 12.05 29.29 1.14
CA PRO A 126 13.36 28.87 1.63
C PRO A 126 13.29 27.49 2.30
N ALA A 127 14.26 26.62 2.02
CA ALA A 127 14.36 25.28 2.59
C ALA A 127 15.40 25.25 3.71
N LYS A 128 15.12 24.55 4.83
CA LYS A 128 16.05 24.43 5.97
C LYS A 128 16.56 25.80 6.49
N ALA A 129 15.70 26.81 6.46
CA ALA A 129 16.01 28.18 6.85
C ALA A 129 15.05 28.67 7.95
N ASP A 130 14.58 27.74 8.79
CA ASP A 130 13.48 28.01 9.72
C ASP A 130 13.83 29.12 10.72
N GLY A 131 15.00 29.05 11.37
CA GLY A 131 15.45 30.11 12.28
C GLY A 131 15.54 31.50 11.63
N TYR A 132 15.90 31.58 10.35
CA TYR A 132 15.95 32.87 9.64
C TYR A 132 14.57 33.40 9.27
N LEU A 133 13.63 32.52 8.93
CA LEU A 133 12.25 32.94 8.67
C LEU A 133 11.58 33.42 9.96
N ASP A 134 11.95 32.83 11.10
CA ASP A 134 11.47 33.26 12.40
C ASP A 134 12.08 34.62 12.78
N GLU A 135 13.39 34.80 12.57
CA GLU A 135 14.08 36.09 12.74
C GLU A 135 13.43 37.21 11.89
N ILE A 136 13.05 36.90 10.64
CA ILE A 136 12.30 37.85 9.79
C ILE A 136 10.97 38.25 10.46
N CYS A 137 10.23 37.30 11.01
CA CYS A 137 8.96 37.60 11.68
C CYS A 137 9.14 38.43 12.96
N LEU A 138 10.27 38.27 13.66
CA LEU A 138 10.60 39.04 14.85
C LEU A 138 11.05 40.48 14.50
N GLN A 139 11.88 40.63 13.48
CA GLN A 139 12.45 41.90 13.05
C GLN A 139 11.47 42.81 12.29
N PHE A 140 10.41 42.22 11.70
CA PHE A 140 9.37 42.95 11.00
C PHE A 140 8.00 42.71 11.67
N PRO A 141 7.66 43.42 12.76
CA PRO A 141 6.41 43.19 13.49
C PRO A 141 5.13 43.41 12.67
N HIS A 142 5.22 44.17 11.58
CA HIS A 142 4.08 44.45 10.70
C HIS A 142 3.74 43.31 9.73
N ILE A 143 4.50 42.22 9.67
CA ILE A 143 4.16 41.04 8.86
C ILE A 143 3.48 39.93 9.69
N SER A 144 2.47 40.31 10.49
CA SER A 144 1.78 39.39 11.41
C SER A 144 1.07 38.22 10.71
N ALA A 145 0.70 38.35 9.44
CA ALA A 145 0.15 37.24 8.65
C ALA A 145 1.19 36.14 8.39
N LEU A 146 2.46 36.51 8.13
CA LEU A 146 3.53 35.52 7.96
C LEU A 146 3.84 34.82 9.28
N LYS A 147 3.83 35.58 10.39
CA LYS A 147 3.97 35.04 11.74
C LYS A 147 2.90 33.99 12.05
N ALA A 148 1.63 34.26 11.70
CA ALA A 148 0.50 33.35 11.91
C ALA A 148 0.63 32.05 11.08
N VAL A 149 1.14 32.12 9.85
CA VAL A 149 1.38 30.92 9.04
C VAL A 149 2.62 30.14 9.52
N ARG A 150 3.67 30.86 9.96
CA ARG A 150 4.93 30.26 10.40
C ARG A 150 4.83 29.53 11.73
N SER A 151 4.02 30.02 12.67
CA SER A 151 3.78 29.32 13.95
C SER A 151 3.22 27.90 13.78
N LEU A 152 2.61 27.59 12.62
CA LEU A 152 2.12 26.24 12.31
C LEU A 152 3.21 25.28 11.80
N HIS A 153 4.42 25.77 11.52
CA HIS A 153 5.50 24.95 10.98
C HIS A 153 6.27 24.25 12.10
N VAL A 154 6.48 22.94 12.00
CA VAL A 154 7.15 22.11 13.03
C VAL A 154 8.56 22.61 13.40
N GLY A 155 9.26 23.25 12.47
CA GLY A 155 10.58 23.83 12.70
C GLY A 155 10.59 25.26 13.22
N SER A 156 9.43 25.89 13.43
CA SER A 156 9.30 27.27 13.93
C SER A 156 9.38 27.32 15.45
N GLN A 157 10.04 28.34 16.00
CA GLN A 157 10.05 28.65 17.44
C GLN A 157 9.01 29.71 17.82
N ILE A 158 8.25 30.22 16.86
CA ILE A 158 7.21 31.23 17.12
C ILE A 158 5.99 30.56 17.75
N GLU A 159 5.61 31.03 18.93
CA GLU A 159 4.36 30.62 19.60
C GLU A 159 3.13 30.94 18.74
N GLY A 160 2.24 29.95 18.58
CA GLY A 160 0.95 30.08 17.93
C GLY A 160 0.07 28.86 18.15
N ALA A 161 -1.11 28.85 17.53
CA ALA A 161 -2.07 27.75 17.69
C ALA A 161 -1.48 26.42 17.16
N GLU A 162 -1.49 25.38 18.00
CA GLU A 162 -1.12 24.03 17.56
C GLU A 162 -2.17 23.52 16.57
N TYR A 163 -1.77 23.31 15.32
CA TYR A 163 -2.62 22.65 14.34
C TYR A 163 -2.36 21.15 14.42
N GLY A 164 -3.37 20.38 14.85
CA GLY A 164 -3.28 18.94 15.18
C GLY A 164 -2.98 17.99 14.01
N TYR A 165 -2.43 18.48 12.90
CA TYR A 165 -2.10 17.67 11.73
C TYR A 165 -0.59 17.43 11.61
N ASN A 166 -0.19 16.16 11.68
CA ASN A 166 1.20 15.74 11.55
C ASN A 166 1.64 15.72 10.06
N ASP A 167 1.61 16.87 9.37
CA ASP A 167 2.03 17.00 7.97
C ASP A 167 3.50 17.42 7.77
N ASN A 168 4.27 17.49 8.86
CA ASN A 168 5.64 17.98 8.91
C ASN A 168 5.82 19.40 8.34
N GLY A 169 4.83 20.29 8.51
CA GLY A 169 4.90 21.70 8.08
C GLY A 169 4.67 21.94 6.58
N ARG A 170 4.15 20.94 5.85
CA ARG A 170 3.95 21.04 4.40
C ARG A 170 2.91 22.09 4.02
N ARG A 171 1.78 22.15 4.73
CA ARG A 171 0.74 23.19 4.53
C ARG A 171 1.28 24.56 4.85
N ALA A 172 1.92 24.75 6.01
CA ALA A 172 2.54 26.03 6.39
C ALA A 172 3.53 26.52 5.31
N THR A 173 4.30 25.61 4.71
CA THR A 173 5.22 25.92 3.60
C THR A 173 4.48 26.36 2.33
N LEU A 174 3.34 25.74 2.00
CA LEU A 174 2.51 26.12 0.85
C LEU A 174 1.79 27.45 1.08
N TRP A 175 1.27 27.66 2.28
CA TRP A 175 0.62 28.90 2.68
C TRP A 175 1.58 30.07 2.76
N ALA A 176 2.81 29.87 3.24
CA ALA A 176 3.84 30.90 3.19
C ALA A 176 4.13 31.31 1.73
N ARG A 177 4.17 30.36 0.80
CA ARG A 177 4.29 30.69 -0.64
C ARG A 177 3.10 31.51 -1.14
N LEU A 178 1.88 31.07 -0.83
CA LEU A 178 0.68 31.81 -1.24
C LEU A 178 0.71 33.23 -0.66
N LEU A 179 1.07 33.37 0.61
CA LEU A 179 1.18 34.65 1.29
C LEU A 179 2.18 35.60 0.62
N LEU A 180 3.38 35.12 0.27
CA LEU A 180 4.39 35.90 -0.46
C LEU A 180 3.91 36.37 -1.85
N SER A 181 2.89 35.73 -2.40
CA SER A 181 2.22 36.15 -3.65
C SER A 181 1.06 37.13 -3.43
N THR A 182 0.90 37.66 -2.22
CA THR A 182 -0.16 38.62 -1.87
C THR A 182 0.40 39.88 -1.20
N THR A 183 -0.47 40.87 -1.00
CA THR A 183 -0.23 42.04 -0.13
C THR A 183 -0.78 41.86 1.29
N LEU A 184 -1.08 40.63 1.72
CA LEU A 184 -1.56 40.33 3.06
C LEU A 184 -0.38 40.32 4.04
N TYR A 185 0.02 41.48 4.53
CA TYR A 185 1.14 41.58 5.48
C TYR A 185 0.65 41.37 6.90
N ARG A 186 -0.50 41.96 7.25
CA ARG A 186 -1.10 41.91 8.59
C ARG A 186 -2.34 41.02 8.63
N VAL A 187 -2.60 40.46 9.81
CA VAL A 187 -3.89 39.81 10.13
C VAL A 187 -5.09 40.78 10.06
N ASP A 188 -4.83 42.10 10.07
CA ASP A 188 -5.85 43.14 9.92
C ASP A 188 -5.98 43.65 8.47
N ASP A 189 -5.08 43.24 7.56
CA ASP A 189 -5.14 43.61 6.15
C ASP A 189 -6.28 42.81 5.48
N PHE A 190 -7.53 43.21 5.72
CA PHE A 190 -8.71 42.54 5.18
C PHE A 190 -9.24 43.28 3.95
N ASP A 191 -9.13 42.65 2.79
CA ASP A 191 -9.76 43.09 1.53
C ASP A 191 -10.67 41.96 0.99
N PRO A 192 -12.00 42.14 1.02
CA PRO A 192 -12.95 41.16 0.50
C PRO A 192 -12.69 40.73 -0.94
N ASP A 193 -12.25 41.65 -1.80
CA ASP A 193 -12.09 41.39 -3.24
C ASP A 193 -10.85 40.52 -3.48
N ASP A 194 -9.79 40.73 -2.70
CA ASP A 194 -8.62 39.84 -2.71
C ASP A 194 -8.99 38.43 -2.21
N LEU A 195 -9.70 38.32 -1.10
CA LEU A 195 -10.09 37.01 -0.56
C LEU A 195 -11.03 36.26 -1.51
N LEU A 196 -11.97 36.96 -2.13
CA LEU A 196 -12.81 36.42 -3.21
C LEU A 196 -11.96 35.99 -4.40
N GLY A 197 -10.97 36.79 -4.81
CA GLY A 197 -10.02 36.45 -5.85
C GLY A 197 -9.24 35.17 -5.55
N LEU A 198 -8.78 35.00 -4.30
CA LEU A 198 -8.11 33.79 -3.83
C LEU A 198 -9.05 32.57 -3.92
N ILE A 199 -10.28 32.69 -3.42
CA ILE A 199 -11.27 31.60 -3.43
C ILE A 199 -11.66 31.24 -4.87
N ALA A 200 -11.96 32.21 -5.72
CA ALA A 200 -12.32 32.00 -7.13
C ALA A 200 -11.18 31.33 -7.93
N ASN A 201 -9.92 31.66 -7.63
CA ASN A 201 -8.75 31.01 -8.24
C ASN A 201 -8.42 29.64 -7.63
N SER A 202 -9.20 29.18 -6.64
CA SER A 202 -9.01 27.90 -5.95
C SER A 202 -10.16 26.91 -6.20
N TYR A 203 -11.38 27.43 -6.38
CA TYR A 203 -12.61 26.66 -6.50
C TYR A 203 -13.39 27.04 -7.78
N GLY A 204 -13.72 26.05 -8.61
CA GLY A 204 -14.40 26.22 -9.90
C GLY A 204 -13.90 25.25 -10.97
N GLU A 205 -14.49 25.31 -12.17
CA GLU A 205 -14.09 24.52 -13.35
C GLU A 205 -12.82 25.09 -14.03
N GLY A 206 -12.12 24.28 -14.82
CA GLY A 206 -10.90 24.70 -15.55
C GLY A 206 -9.58 24.39 -14.83
N ASN A 207 -8.47 25.04 -15.19
CA ASN A 207 -7.14 24.85 -14.58
C ASN A 207 -6.76 26.08 -13.72
N LEU A 208 -7.31 26.13 -12.51
CA LEU A 208 -7.18 27.30 -11.63
C LEU A 208 -5.83 27.30 -10.89
N VAL A 209 -5.24 28.49 -10.75
CA VAL A 209 -3.85 28.68 -10.29
C VAL A 209 -3.63 28.42 -8.79
N CYS A 210 -4.64 28.65 -7.95
CA CYS A 210 -4.55 28.48 -6.49
C CYS A 210 -5.14 27.14 -5.98
N ARG A 211 -5.57 26.25 -6.89
CA ARG A 211 -6.25 24.98 -6.58
C ARG A 211 -5.50 24.06 -5.60
N GLY A 212 -4.17 24.16 -5.51
CA GLY A 212 -3.33 23.32 -4.65
C GLY A 212 -3.05 23.87 -3.24
N TYR A 213 -3.59 25.04 -2.89
CA TYR A 213 -3.16 25.78 -1.69
C TYR A 213 -4.12 25.71 -0.49
N ASP A 214 -5.24 24.98 -0.56
CA ASP A 214 -6.25 24.93 0.51
C ASP A 214 -6.60 26.32 1.07
N THR A 215 -7.12 27.15 0.17
CA THR A 215 -7.28 28.59 0.39
C THR A 215 -8.28 28.92 1.48
N ILE A 216 -9.28 28.07 1.73
CA ILE A 216 -10.20 28.25 2.85
C ILE A 216 -9.45 28.11 4.18
N GLY A 217 -8.68 27.03 4.35
CA GLY A 217 -7.86 26.83 5.56
C GLY A 217 -6.82 27.94 5.74
N PHE A 218 -6.24 28.43 4.64
CA PHE A 218 -5.34 29.59 4.65
C PHE A 218 -6.01 30.86 5.21
N ILE A 219 -7.21 31.19 4.72
CA ILE A 219 -7.96 32.38 5.18
C ILE A 219 -8.36 32.21 6.65
N GLN A 220 -8.83 31.03 7.06
CA GLN A 220 -9.17 30.74 8.46
C GLN A 220 -7.96 30.89 9.38
N THR A 221 -6.77 30.54 8.90
CA THR A 221 -5.53 30.64 9.68
C THR A 221 -5.11 32.09 9.89
N ILE A 222 -5.22 32.94 8.87
CA ILE A 222 -4.85 34.36 8.99
C ILE A 222 -5.93 35.15 9.74
N TYR A 223 -7.20 34.80 9.55
CA TYR A 223 -8.36 35.53 10.09
C TYR A 223 -9.29 34.65 10.95
N PRO A 224 -8.80 33.98 12.01
CA PRO A 224 -9.58 33.00 12.76
C PRO A 224 -10.83 33.58 13.43
N ASN A 225 -10.77 34.85 13.83
CA ASN A 225 -11.83 35.54 14.58
C ASN A 225 -12.41 36.76 13.84
N HIS A 226 -12.12 36.94 12.55
CA HIS A 226 -12.58 38.12 11.81
C HIS A 226 -14.03 37.92 11.31
N PRO A 227 -15.03 38.68 11.79
CA PRO A 227 -16.45 38.38 11.53
C PRO A 227 -16.80 38.33 10.04
N LYS A 228 -16.31 39.28 9.24
CA LYS A 228 -16.56 39.33 7.79
C LYS A 228 -15.85 38.21 7.02
N ALA A 229 -14.72 37.71 7.52
CA ALA A 229 -14.03 36.58 6.90
C ALA A 229 -14.80 35.29 7.16
N ILE A 230 -15.32 35.12 8.39
CA ILE A 230 -16.18 33.99 8.77
C ILE A 230 -17.46 33.98 7.93
N GLU A 231 -18.11 35.13 7.76
CA GLU A 231 -19.31 35.28 6.92
C GLU A 231 -19.04 34.92 5.46
N LEU A 232 -17.95 35.47 4.89
CA LEU A 232 -17.50 35.16 3.54
C LEU A 232 -17.26 33.65 3.36
N LEU A 233 -16.52 33.02 4.27
CA LEU A 233 -16.23 31.58 4.20
C LEU A 233 -17.49 30.71 4.39
N SER A 234 -18.41 31.12 5.25
CA SER A 234 -19.67 30.41 5.51
C SER A 234 -20.56 30.39 4.28
N SER A 235 -20.62 31.50 3.52
CA SER A 235 -21.36 31.56 2.25
C SER A 235 -20.82 30.59 1.17
N PHE A 236 -19.52 30.26 1.22
CA PHE A 236 -18.88 29.31 0.29
C PHE A 236 -18.86 27.86 0.79
N ALA A 237 -19.01 27.61 2.10
CA ALA A 237 -18.95 26.26 2.66
C ALA A 237 -20.04 25.32 2.11
N VAL A 238 -21.25 25.84 1.86
CA VAL A 238 -22.41 25.05 1.37
C VAL A 238 -22.23 24.59 -0.08
N SER A 239 -21.68 25.44 -0.95
CA SER A 239 -21.42 25.10 -2.37
C SER A 239 -20.16 24.27 -2.58
N THR A 240 -19.24 24.29 -1.61
CA THR A 240 -17.95 23.59 -1.68
C THR A 240 -18.06 22.10 -1.30
N LEU A 241 -19.02 21.73 -0.44
CA LEU A 241 -19.25 20.35 0.01
C LEU A 241 -19.67 19.40 -1.14
N SER A 242 -20.53 19.88 -2.04
CA SER A 242 -20.96 19.13 -3.23
C SER A 242 -19.81 18.94 -4.23
N GLN A 243 -19.03 20.00 -4.48
CA GLN A 243 -17.91 19.94 -5.43
C GLN A 243 -16.71 19.12 -4.90
N LYS A 244 -16.43 19.13 -3.59
CA LYS A 244 -15.32 18.36 -2.99
C LYS A 244 -15.59 16.84 -3.03
N ALA A 245 -16.85 16.44 -2.81
CA ALA A 245 -17.29 15.05 -2.98
C ALA A 245 -17.15 14.56 -4.43
N GLU A 246 -17.55 15.39 -5.40
CA GLU A 246 -17.42 15.07 -6.84
C GLU A 246 -15.95 14.96 -7.28
N ARG A 247 -15.06 15.80 -6.71
CA ARG A 247 -13.61 15.77 -6.94
C ARG A 247 -12.93 14.54 -6.37
N ALA A 248 -13.34 14.07 -5.19
CA ALA A 248 -12.83 12.82 -4.61
C ALA A 248 -13.16 11.64 -5.54
N GLY A 249 -14.37 11.61 -6.10
CA GLY A 249 -14.80 10.66 -7.13
C GLY A 249 -13.95 10.72 -8.41
N LYS A 250 -13.83 11.91 -9.03
CA LYS A 250 -13.05 12.09 -10.27
C LYS A 250 -11.54 11.81 -10.10
N THR A 251 -10.97 12.12 -8.93
CA THR A 251 -9.54 11.88 -8.64
C THR A 251 -9.27 10.40 -8.38
N ALA A 252 -10.16 9.71 -7.66
CA ALA A 252 -10.10 8.26 -7.51
C ALA A 252 -10.22 7.55 -8.86
N GLU A 253 -11.13 8.02 -9.72
CA GLU A 253 -11.32 7.48 -11.07
C GLU A 253 -10.08 7.70 -11.96
N ASN A 254 -9.54 8.92 -11.99
CA ASN A 254 -8.30 9.20 -12.75
C ASN A 254 -7.08 8.43 -12.22
N LYS A 255 -7.01 8.19 -10.90
CA LYS A 255 -5.98 7.34 -10.31
C LYS A 255 -6.16 5.88 -10.74
N ARG A 256 -7.39 5.36 -10.71
CA ARG A 256 -7.74 4.03 -11.23
C ARG A 256 -7.37 3.89 -12.71
N ILE A 257 -7.68 4.88 -13.54
CA ILE A 257 -7.34 4.89 -14.97
C ILE A 257 -5.82 4.88 -15.18
N ARG A 258 -5.06 5.68 -14.43
CA ARG A 258 -3.59 5.72 -14.52
C ARG A 258 -2.93 4.43 -14.01
N GLU A 259 -3.43 3.87 -12.92
CA GLU A 259 -2.97 2.59 -12.38
C GLU A 259 -3.31 1.43 -13.33
N ALA A 260 -4.49 1.46 -13.95
CA ALA A 260 -4.89 0.53 -15.00
C ALA A 260 -3.99 0.65 -16.24
N ALA A 261 -3.67 1.88 -16.68
CA ALA A 261 -2.78 2.11 -17.82
C ALA A 261 -1.32 1.68 -17.54
N ARG A 262 -0.82 1.91 -16.32
CA ARG A 262 0.52 1.45 -15.88
C ARG A 262 0.56 -0.08 -15.75
N GLY A 263 -0.52 -0.67 -15.24
CA GLY A 263 -0.72 -2.12 -15.24
C GLY A 263 -0.77 -2.71 -16.64
N LYS A 264 -1.39 -2.01 -17.60
CA LYS A 264 -1.49 -2.45 -19.00
C LYS A 264 -0.13 -2.51 -19.71
N ARG A 265 0.70 -1.46 -19.59
CA ARG A 265 2.07 -1.46 -20.15
C ARG A 265 2.97 -2.54 -19.52
N SER A 266 2.86 -2.76 -18.22
CA SER A 266 3.58 -3.84 -17.51
C SER A 266 3.13 -5.23 -17.99
N ARG A 267 1.81 -5.43 -18.18
CA ARG A 267 1.23 -6.67 -18.71
C ARG A 267 1.65 -6.95 -20.16
N GLU A 268 1.76 -5.92 -21.01
CA GLU A 268 2.21 -6.08 -22.41
C GLU A 268 3.68 -6.53 -22.50
N SER A 269 4.57 -5.96 -21.67
CA SER A 269 5.96 -6.41 -21.57
C SER A 269 6.06 -7.86 -21.06
N LEU A 270 5.31 -8.19 -20.02
CA LEU A 270 5.25 -9.56 -19.47
C LEU A 270 4.71 -10.57 -20.50
N LYS A 271 3.70 -10.18 -21.28
CA LYS A 271 3.14 -11.03 -22.34
C LYS A 271 4.17 -11.34 -23.43
N LYS A 272 5.00 -10.36 -23.81
CA LYS A 272 6.10 -10.57 -24.76
C LYS A 272 7.14 -11.55 -24.21
N ASP A 273 7.53 -11.41 -22.94
CA ASP A 273 8.48 -12.30 -22.29
C ASP A 273 7.95 -13.74 -22.14
N TYR A 274 6.65 -13.89 -21.85
CA TYR A 274 6.00 -15.19 -21.79
C TYR A 274 5.93 -15.85 -23.17
N ASN A 275 5.53 -15.12 -24.20
CA ASN A 275 5.50 -15.65 -25.57
C ASN A 275 6.90 -16.10 -26.03
N ASN A 276 7.94 -15.33 -25.73
CA ASN A 276 9.31 -15.73 -26.02
C ASN A 276 9.68 -17.03 -25.29
N SER A 277 9.34 -17.13 -24.00
CA SER A 277 9.64 -18.33 -23.21
C SER A 277 8.86 -19.56 -23.69
N ILE A 278 7.61 -19.39 -24.15
CA ILE A 278 6.81 -20.46 -24.77
C ILE A 278 7.51 -20.98 -26.04
N GLN A 279 7.93 -20.09 -26.93
CA GLN A 279 8.58 -20.46 -28.19
C GLN A 279 9.89 -21.22 -27.94
N VAL A 280 10.75 -20.72 -27.05
CA VAL A 280 12.03 -21.37 -26.72
C VAL A 280 11.82 -22.74 -26.06
N CYS A 281 10.86 -22.85 -25.12
CA CYS A 281 10.57 -24.14 -24.50
C CYS A 281 9.99 -25.14 -25.50
N ALA A 282 9.15 -24.69 -26.44
CA ALA A 282 8.60 -25.56 -27.48
C ALA A 282 9.69 -26.02 -28.46
N ALA A 283 10.54 -25.10 -28.92
CA ALA A 283 11.68 -25.40 -29.77
C ALA A 283 12.65 -26.40 -29.10
N TYR A 284 12.88 -26.25 -27.79
CA TYR A 284 13.62 -27.23 -27.02
C TYR A 284 12.94 -28.60 -27.01
N ALA A 285 11.62 -28.65 -26.73
CA ALA A 285 10.86 -29.89 -26.68
C ALA A 285 10.87 -30.68 -27.99
N VAL A 286 10.86 -29.99 -29.15
CA VAL A 286 10.87 -30.63 -30.48
C VAL A 286 12.27 -30.88 -31.05
N GLY A 287 13.33 -30.57 -30.29
CA GLY A 287 14.70 -30.85 -30.72
C GLY A 287 15.38 -29.77 -31.57
N THR A 288 14.72 -28.63 -31.83
CA THR A 288 15.26 -27.58 -32.71
C THR A 288 16.14 -26.56 -31.98
N GLU A 289 15.97 -26.40 -30.66
CA GLU A 289 16.80 -25.54 -29.83
C GLU A 289 17.87 -26.36 -29.09
N ASP A 290 19.15 -26.01 -29.26
CA ASP A 290 20.28 -26.70 -28.60
C ASP A 290 20.80 -25.90 -27.40
N LEU A 291 20.00 -25.90 -26.32
CA LEU A 291 20.36 -25.26 -25.06
C LEU A 291 20.56 -26.30 -23.95
N PRO A 292 21.60 -26.17 -23.10
CA PRO A 292 21.69 -26.99 -21.89
C PRO A 292 20.46 -26.79 -21.01
N LEU A 293 19.88 -27.89 -20.49
CA LEU A 293 18.63 -27.86 -19.69
C LEU A 293 18.71 -26.88 -18.50
N VAL A 294 19.86 -26.80 -17.83
CA VAL A 294 20.09 -25.86 -16.72
C VAL A 294 20.00 -24.40 -17.18
N SER A 295 20.52 -24.09 -18.36
CA SER A 295 20.47 -22.74 -18.94
C SER A 295 19.04 -22.38 -19.34
N LEU A 296 18.30 -23.32 -19.93
CA LEU A 296 16.89 -23.17 -20.26
C LEU A 296 16.05 -22.88 -19.01
N ILE A 297 16.23 -23.66 -17.93
CA ILE A 297 15.50 -23.47 -16.68
C ILE A 297 15.79 -22.09 -16.08
N LYS A 298 17.07 -21.68 -16.03
CA LYS A 298 17.49 -20.38 -15.51
C LYS A 298 16.88 -19.21 -16.27
N ALA A 299 16.86 -19.28 -17.60
CA ALA A 299 16.47 -18.15 -18.45
C ALA A 299 14.95 -18.07 -18.70
N HIS A 300 14.28 -19.21 -18.86
CA HIS A 300 12.89 -19.26 -19.35
C HIS A 300 11.90 -19.83 -18.36
N LEU A 301 12.32 -20.72 -17.45
CA LEU A 301 11.44 -21.38 -16.48
C LEU A 301 11.57 -20.77 -15.09
N LEU A 302 11.26 -19.49 -14.96
CA LEU A 302 11.13 -18.84 -13.65
C LEU A 302 9.83 -19.25 -12.96
N PRO A 303 9.74 -19.25 -11.62
CA PRO A 303 8.53 -19.68 -10.88
C PRO A 303 7.22 -19.06 -11.38
N LEU A 304 7.22 -17.79 -11.77
CA LEU A 304 6.05 -17.08 -12.29
C LEU A 304 5.68 -17.46 -13.74
N ARG A 305 6.61 -18.03 -14.51
CA ARG A 305 6.45 -18.36 -15.93
C ARG A 305 5.94 -19.78 -16.17
N TYR A 306 6.21 -20.71 -15.26
CA TYR A 306 5.77 -22.11 -15.38
C TYR A 306 4.29 -22.24 -15.72
N LYS A 307 3.41 -21.52 -15.00
CA LYS A 307 1.97 -21.53 -15.27
C LYS A 307 1.65 -20.94 -16.65
N ALA A 308 2.27 -19.83 -17.03
CA ALA A 308 2.02 -19.22 -18.33
C ALA A 308 2.43 -20.14 -19.50
N ILE A 309 3.45 -20.98 -19.31
CA ILE A 309 3.99 -21.86 -20.36
C ILE A 309 3.24 -23.19 -20.43
N PHE A 310 3.03 -23.86 -19.29
CA PHE A 310 2.56 -25.26 -19.28
C PHE A 310 1.12 -25.44 -18.77
N ASP A 311 0.36 -24.38 -18.53
CA ASP A 311 -1.08 -24.51 -18.30
C ASP A 311 -1.79 -25.01 -19.56
N LEU A 312 -2.83 -25.85 -19.43
CA LEU A 312 -3.43 -26.57 -20.57
C LEU A 312 -3.96 -25.65 -21.69
N GLY A 313 -4.33 -24.41 -21.35
CA GLY A 313 -4.75 -23.39 -22.30
C GLY A 313 -3.61 -22.64 -23.01
N SER A 314 -2.35 -22.98 -22.74
CA SER A 314 -1.17 -22.34 -23.32
C SER A 314 -0.96 -22.68 -24.80
N GLU A 315 -0.45 -21.71 -25.56
CA GLU A 315 -0.01 -21.89 -26.95
C GLU A 315 1.13 -22.92 -27.08
N PHE A 316 1.87 -23.18 -26.01
CA PHE A 316 2.93 -24.19 -25.97
C PHE A 316 2.47 -25.56 -26.51
N TYR A 317 1.28 -26.02 -26.12
CA TYR A 317 0.76 -27.32 -26.52
C TYR A 317 0.35 -27.42 -28.00
N LYS A 318 0.25 -26.28 -28.71
CA LYS A 318 0.01 -26.26 -30.16
C LYS A 318 1.31 -26.38 -30.97
N LEU A 319 2.46 -26.20 -30.32
CA LEU A 319 3.78 -26.16 -30.96
C LEU A 319 4.57 -27.47 -30.80
N ILE A 320 4.04 -28.45 -30.08
CA ILE A 320 4.70 -29.73 -29.77
C ILE A 320 3.92 -30.92 -30.34
N ASP A 321 4.50 -32.12 -30.30
CA ASP A 321 3.87 -33.35 -30.79
C ASP A 321 2.51 -33.63 -30.09
N PRO A 322 1.43 -33.92 -30.84
CA PRO A 322 0.10 -34.19 -30.29
C PRO A 322 0.06 -35.34 -29.27
N ARG A 323 0.93 -36.35 -29.40
CA ARG A 323 1.05 -37.48 -28.45
C ARG A 323 1.47 -36.98 -27.06
N VAL A 324 2.40 -36.02 -27.04
CA VAL A 324 2.89 -35.39 -25.81
C VAL A 324 1.78 -34.58 -25.15
N ALA A 325 1.08 -33.74 -25.93
CA ALA A 325 -0.05 -32.96 -25.42
C ALA A 325 -1.19 -33.84 -24.88
N LYS A 326 -1.47 -34.98 -25.54
CA LYS A 326 -2.45 -35.97 -25.06
C LYS A 326 -2.04 -36.56 -23.71
N MET A 327 -0.76 -36.93 -23.54
CA MET A 327 -0.27 -37.48 -22.28
C MET A 327 -0.40 -36.49 -21.11
N VAL A 328 -0.13 -35.21 -21.35
CA VAL A 328 -0.32 -34.16 -20.33
C VAL A 328 -1.79 -34.02 -19.93
N LYS A 329 -2.72 -34.08 -20.89
CA LYS A 329 -4.16 -34.05 -20.61
C LYS A 329 -4.60 -35.23 -19.73
N VAL A 330 -4.03 -36.42 -19.95
CA VAL A 330 -4.30 -37.60 -19.09
C VAL A 330 -3.92 -37.30 -17.65
N PHE A 331 -2.70 -36.79 -17.40
CA PHE A 331 -2.28 -36.41 -16.05
C PHE A 331 -3.10 -35.26 -15.46
N SER A 332 -3.49 -34.28 -16.26
CA SER A 332 -4.31 -33.16 -15.77
C SER A 332 -5.69 -33.60 -15.29
N ALA A 333 -6.33 -34.54 -16.01
CA ALA A 333 -7.58 -35.13 -15.54
C ALA A 333 -7.41 -35.84 -14.18
N GLN A 334 -6.27 -36.50 -13.96
CA GLN A 334 -5.98 -37.13 -12.66
C GLN A 334 -5.74 -36.10 -11.56
N VAL A 335 -5.10 -34.97 -11.86
CA VAL A 335 -4.90 -33.87 -10.90
C VAL A 335 -6.23 -33.24 -10.51
N GLU A 336 -7.13 -33.02 -11.47
CA GLU A 336 -8.49 -32.52 -11.19
C GLU A 336 -9.28 -33.50 -10.31
N GLY A 337 -9.26 -34.79 -10.65
CA GLY A 337 -9.86 -35.85 -9.83
C GLY A 337 -9.30 -35.89 -8.41
N PHE A 338 -7.97 -35.77 -8.27
CA PHE A 338 -7.28 -35.71 -6.98
C PHE A 338 -7.70 -34.49 -6.15
N ILE A 339 -7.80 -33.29 -6.75
CA ILE A 339 -8.23 -32.06 -6.05
C ILE A 339 -9.68 -32.18 -5.57
N ILE A 340 -10.58 -32.75 -6.38
CA ILE A 340 -11.98 -32.99 -5.99
C ILE A 340 -12.04 -33.99 -4.82
N PHE A 341 -11.28 -35.08 -4.92
CA PHE A 341 -11.18 -36.09 -3.86
C PHE A 341 -10.62 -35.49 -2.56
N LYS A 342 -9.64 -34.58 -2.67
CA LYS A 342 -9.04 -33.84 -1.56
C LYS A 342 -9.63 -32.42 -1.43
N ARG A 343 -10.96 -32.32 -1.27
CA ARG A 343 -11.76 -31.06 -1.18
C ARG A 343 -11.17 -29.94 -0.29
N TYR A 344 -10.34 -30.27 0.70
CA TYR A 344 -9.76 -29.33 1.66
C TYR A 344 -8.25 -29.07 1.47
N GLU A 345 -7.61 -29.71 0.49
CA GLU A 345 -6.25 -29.34 0.08
C GLU A 345 -6.24 -28.01 -0.66
N ASN A 346 -5.09 -27.33 -0.67
CA ASN A 346 -4.96 -26.07 -1.39
C ASN A 346 -4.82 -26.39 -2.89
N PRO A 347 -5.83 -26.10 -3.74
CA PRO A 347 -5.78 -26.46 -5.16
C PRO A 347 -4.61 -25.77 -5.87
N ASN A 348 -4.22 -24.58 -5.41
CA ASN A 348 -3.10 -23.84 -6.00
C ASN A 348 -1.77 -24.56 -5.83
N LEU A 349 -1.57 -25.28 -4.72
CA LEU A 349 -0.34 -26.03 -4.48
C LEU A 349 -0.29 -27.27 -5.39
N ALA A 350 -1.38 -28.03 -5.46
CA ALA A 350 -1.51 -29.19 -6.34
C ALA A 350 -1.29 -28.78 -7.81
N ASN A 351 -1.97 -27.72 -8.27
CA ASN A 351 -1.82 -27.18 -9.62
C ASN A 351 -0.38 -26.69 -9.89
N SER A 352 0.25 -26.00 -8.93
CA SER A 352 1.62 -25.54 -9.08
C SER A 352 2.62 -26.70 -9.23
N ASN A 353 2.41 -27.82 -8.53
CA ASN A 353 3.27 -28.99 -8.65
C ASN A 353 2.95 -29.81 -9.91
N ALA A 354 1.68 -29.88 -10.32
CA ALA A 354 1.25 -30.48 -11.57
C ALA A 354 1.91 -29.79 -12.78
N ILE A 355 2.02 -28.46 -12.77
CA ILE A 355 2.70 -27.70 -13.81
C ILE A 355 4.18 -28.11 -13.97
N ILE A 356 4.85 -28.50 -12.87
CA ILE A 356 6.24 -29.02 -12.93
C ILE A 356 6.26 -30.40 -13.56
N LEU A 357 5.32 -31.28 -13.18
CA LEU A 357 5.12 -32.57 -13.85
C LEU A 357 4.86 -32.39 -15.35
N TYR A 358 4.06 -31.39 -15.74
CA TYR A 358 3.80 -31.09 -17.14
C TYR A 358 5.05 -30.60 -17.85
N SER A 359 5.88 -29.75 -17.22
CA SER A 359 7.16 -29.36 -17.81
C SER A 359 8.11 -30.54 -18.02
N TYR A 360 8.10 -31.52 -17.11
CA TYR A 360 8.89 -32.73 -17.26
C TYR A 360 8.38 -33.60 -18.42
N ILE A 361 7.07 -33.85 -18.48
CA ILE A 361 6.43 -34.69 -19.50
C ILE A 361 6.46 -34.01 -20.88
N ALA A 362 6.21 -32.71 -20.94
CA ALA A 362 5.92 -32.01 -22.17
C ALA A 362 7.12 -31.32 -22.82
N MET A 363 8.21 -31.12 -22.06
CA MET A 363 9.41 -30.44 -22.55
C MET A 363 10.65 -31.32 -22.40
N TYR A 364 10.89 -31.90 -21.22
CA TYR A 364 12.11 -32.70 -21.01
C TYR A 364 12.06 -34.07 -21.68
N LEU A 365 11.03 -34.88 -21.39
CA LEU A 365 10.91 -36.23 -21.95
C LEU A 365 10.94 -36.27 -23.48
N PRO A 366 10.14 -35.48 -24.23
CA PRO A 366 10.19 -35.53 -25.69
C PRO A 366 11.56 -35.18 -26.25
N ARG A 367 12.22 -34.15 -25.71
CA ARG A 367 13.60 -33.80 -26.11
C ARG A 367 14.55 -34.98 -25.89
N PHE A 368 14.45 -35.66 -24.75
CA PHE A 368 15.26 -36.82 -24.45
C PHE A 368 15.07 -37.98 -25.46
N PHE A 369 13.84 -38.29 -25.85
CA PHE A 369 13.58 -39.35 -26.84
C PHE A 369 14.11 -38.98 -28.23
N ILE A 370 13.93 -37.72 -28.64
CA ILE A 370 14.50 -37.21 -29.90
C ILE A 370 16.04 -37.32 -29.88
N ASP A 371 16.69 -36.91 -28.79
CA ASP A 371 18.16 -36.98 -28.68
C ASP A 371 18.69 -38.42 -28.64
N ARG A 372 17.97 -39.34 -28.00
CA ARG A 372 18.42 -40.73 -27.81
C ARG A 372 18.13 -41.61 -29.01
N ASP A 373 16.91 -41.50 -29.54
CA ASP A 373 16.34 -42.42 -30.52
C ASP A 373 16.16 -41.79 -31.91
N GLY A 374 16.28 -40.46 -32.02
CA GLY A 374 16.01 -39.72 -33.26
C GLY A 374 14.52 -39.58 -33.61
N ASN A 375 13.64 -40.20 -32.81
CA ASN A 375 12.19 -40.17 -32.99
C ASN A 375 11.46 -40.26 -31.64
N MET A 376 10.12 -40.32 -31.68
CA MET A 376 9.24 -40.29 -30.51
C MET A 376 8.45 -41.60 -30.34
N ASP A 377 8.92 -42.71 -30.92
CA ASP A 377 8.17 -43.96 -30.95
C ASP A 377 8.15 -44.65 -29.57
N ASP A 378 9.23 -44.52 -28.80
CA ASP A 378 9.35 -45.05 -27.44
C ASP A 378 8.75 -44.11 -26.35
N TYR A 379 8.14 -42.97 -26.74
CA TYR A 379 7.55 -42.02 -25.79
C TYR A 379 6.27 -42.58 -25.14
N PRO A 380 6.07 -42.44 -23.81
CA PRO A 380 4.89 -42.98 -23.14
C PRO A 380 3.61 -42.24 -23.55
N THR A 381 2.63 -42.98 -24.11
CA THR A 381 1.37 -42.40 -24.58
C THR A 381 0.17 -42.65 -23.65
N SER A 382 0.36 -43.50 -22.63
CA SER A 382 -0.63 -43.84 -21.62
C SER A 382 0.01 -44.04 -20.23
N LEU A 383 -0.80 -44.13 -19.18
CA LEU A 383 -0.31 -44.40 -17.82
C LEU A 383 0.29 -45.82 -17.69
N ASN A 384 -0.14 -46.77 -18.51
CA ASN A 384 0.45 -48.10 -18.62
C ASN A 384 1.87 -48.07 -19.19
N ASP A 385 2.15 -47.13 -20.10
CA ASP A 385 3.47 -46.95 -20.70
C ASP A 385 4.39 -46.09 -19.81
N PHE A 386 3.79 -45.29 -18.91
CA PHE A 386 4.50 -44.46 -17.96
C PHE A 386 4.91 -45.26 -16.70
N SER A 387 6.00 -46.02 -16.81
CA SER A 387 6.60 -46.69 -15.66
C SER A 387 7.12 -45.67 -14.64
N SER A 388 6.44 -45.58 -13.48
CA SER A 388 6.89 -44.70 -12.38
C SER A 388 8.34 -44.99 -11.99
N PHE A 389 8.75 -46.26 -11.95
CA PHE A 389 10.14 -46.61 -11.65
C PHE A 389 11.11 -45.93 -12.64
N LEU A 390 10.89 -46.10 -13.94
CA LEU A 390 11.77 -45.57 -14.99
C LEU A 390 11.73 -44.04 -15.11
N TYR A 391 10.57 -43.42 -14.92
CA TYR A 391 10.42 -41.97 -15.15
C TYR A 391 10.46 -41.14 -13.87
N VAL A 392 10.42 -41.75 -12.68
CA VAL A 392 10.26 -41.02 -11.41
C VAL A 392 11.36 -41.35 -10.40
N THR A 393 11.83 -42.59 -10.29
CA THR A 393 12.64 -42.98 -9.10
C THR A 393 13.87 -43.85 -9.33
N TRP A 394 14.15 -44.37 -10.53
CA TRP A 394 15.22 -45.39 -10.72
C TRP A 394 16.62 -44.94 -10.26
N ASP A 395 16.95 -43.65 -10.33
CA ASP A 395 18.22 -43.08 -9.87
C ASP A 395 18.29 -42.90 -8.35
N ARG A 396 17.14 -42.80 -7.66
CA ARG A 396 17.04 -42.64 -6.20
C ARG A 396 17.06 -43.95 -5.43
N GLN A 397 16.84 -45.08 -6.11
CA GLN A 397 16.74 -46.39 -5.46
C GLN A 397 18.04 -47.20 -5.52
N GLY A 398 19.16 -46.60 -5.97
CA GLY A 398 20.46 -47.29 -6.06
C GLY A 398 20.53 -48.38 -7.13
N SER A 399 19.56 -48.38 -8.04
CA SER A 399 19.33 -49.41 -9.07
C SER A 399 20.38 -49.43 -10.19
N GLU A 400 21.25 -48.43 -10.28
CA GLU A 400 22.31 -48.33 -11.29
C GLU A 400 23.24 -49.55 -11.34
N LYS A 401 23.43 -50.23 -10.21
CA LYS A 401 24.24 -51.45 -10.13
C LYS A 401 23.46 -52.73 -10.41
N THR A 402 22.14 -52.69 -10.36
CA THR A 402 21.26 -53.87 -10.40
C THR A 402 20.60 -54.04 -11.77
N PHE A 403 20.36 -52.95 -12.50
CA PHE A 403 19.68 -52.97 -13.79
C PHE A 403 20.65 -52.66 -14.94
N LYS A 404 20.68 -53.54 -15.95
CA LYS A 404 21.34 -53.26 -17.23
C LYS A 404 20.30 -52.71 -18.19
N PHE A 405 20.37 -51.41 -18.47
CA PHE A 405 19.51 -50.78 -19.46
C PHE A 405 20.08 -51.00 -20.86
N VAL A 406 19.23 -51.43 -21.80
CA VAL A 406 19.61 -51.61 -23.22
C VAL A 406 19.89 -50.26 -23.87
N LYS A 407 19.07 -49.25 -23.54
CA LYS A 407 19.23 -47.85 -23.93
C LYS A 407 19.42 -47.00 -22.69
N ARG A 408 20.11 -45.87 -22.81
CA ARG A 408 20.26 -44.91 -21.71
C ARG A 408 18.86 -44.55 -21.16
N PRO A 409 18.63 -44.60 -19.83
CA PRO A 409 17.38 -44.15 -19.21
C PRO A 409 17.32 -42.61 -19.12
N PRO A 410 16.11 -42.02 -19.06
CA PRO A 410 15.94 -40.59 -18.84
C PRO A 410 16.32 -40.18 -17.42
N MET A 411 16.62 -38.89 -17.23
CA MET A 411 16.62 -38.27 -15.90
C MET A 411 15.23 -38.45 -15.30
N THR A 412 15.15 -38.81 -14.01
CA THR A 412 13.86 -38.96 -13.36
C THR A 412 13.19 -37.63 -13.07
N LEU A 413 11.86 -37.66 -12.85
CA LEU A 413 11.12 -36.52 -12.33
C LEU A 413 11.74 -35.97 -11.04
N LEU A 414 12.20 -36.84 -10.13
CA LEU A 414 12.80 -36.41 -8.87
C LEU A 414 14.18 -35.75 -9.06
N ALA A 415 15.01 -36.22 -9.98
CA ALA A 415 16.24 -35.52 -10.36
C ALA A 415 15.96 -34.19 -11.07
N PHE A 416 14.94 -34.16 -11.93
CA PHE A 416 14.50 -32.93 -12.60
C PHE A 416 14.01 -31.88 -11.59
N VAL A 417 13.24 -32.28 -10.57
CA VAL A 417 12.79 -31.41 -9.49
C VAL A 417 13.96 -30.94 -8.62
N GLU A 418 14.91 -31.82 -8.28
CA GLU A 418 16.12 -31.43 -7.55
C GLU A 418 16.94 -30.41 -8.32
N MET A 419 17.09 -30.59 -9.64
CA MET A 419 17.73 -29.61 -10.51
C MET A 419 17.03 -28.25 -10.45
N GLN A 420 15.70 -28.20 -10.55
CA GLN A 420 14.95 -26.95 -10.44
C GLN A 420 15.12 -26.29 -9.06
N VAL A 421 15.06 -27.08 -7.98
CA VAL A 421 15.27 -26.60 -6.61
C VAL A 421 16.65 -25.95 -6.48
N ASN A 422 17.69 -26.59 -6.98
CA ASN A 422 19.06 -26.09 -6.94
C ASN A 422 19.24 -24.85 -7.80
N VAL A 423 18.67 -24.83 -9.02
CA VAL A 423 18.74 -23.69 -9.93
C VAL A 423 18.07 -22.44 -9.38
N HIS A 424 16.93 -22.59 -8.70
CA HIS A 424 16.18 -21.47 -8.13
C HIS A 424 16.51 -21.17 -6.66
N GLY A 425 17.44 -21.91 -6.04
CA GLY A 425 17.82 -21.73 -4.64
C GLY A 425 16.65 -21.99 -3.66
N LEU A 426 15.78 -22.95 -3.96
CA LEU A 426 14.63 -23.28 -3.12
C LEU A 426 15.07 -24.08 -1.88
N SER A 427 14.33 -23.93 -0.77
CA SER A 427 14.65 -24.64 0.48
C SER A 427 14.41 -26.15 0.37
N VAL A 428 15.12 -26.92 1.21
CA VAL A 428 14.93 -28.38 1.32
C VAL A 428 13.49 -28.74 1.70
N ASP A 429 12.82 -27.92 2.52
CA ASP A 429 11.39 -28.08 2.84
C ASP A 429 10.51 -27.98 1.59
N THR A 430 10.83 -27.04 0.70
CA THR A 430 10.09 -26.85 -0.56
C THR A 430 10.31 -28.04 -1.49
N HIS A 431 11.54 -28.57 -1.55
CA HIS A 431 11.82 -29.81 -2.26
C HIS A 431 11.00 -30.98 -1.68
N TYR A 432 11.00 -31.16 -0.35
CA TYR A 432 10.22 -32.19 0.31
C TYR A 432 8.72 -32.11 -0.02
N GLN A 433 8.14 -30.91 0.03
CA GLN A 433 6.72 -30.72 -0.29
C GLN A 433 6.38 -31.06 -1.75
N LYS A 434 7.30 -30.81 -2.70
CA LYS A 434 7.12 -31.21 -4.10
C LYS A 434 7.10 -32.73 -4.24
N VAL A 435 8.07 -33.43 -3.65
CA VAL A 435 8.11 -34.91 -3.67
C VAL A 435 6.86 -35.50 -3.04
N LYS A 436 6.43 -34.98 -1.88
CA LYS A 436 5.21 -35.41 -1.19
C LYS A 436 3.96 -35.25 -2.07
N SER A 437 3.87 -34.15 -2.81
CA SER A 437 2.74 -33.89 -3.70
C SER A 437 2.66 -34.90 -4.83
N PHE A 438 3.79 -35.31 -5.41
CA PHE A 438 3.82 -36.34 -6.45
C PHE A 438 3.50 -37.72 -5.88
N ASP A 439 3.99 -38.03 -4.68
CA ASP A 439 3.70 -39.29 -3.99
C ASP A 439 2.19 -39.46 -3.75
N LEU A 440 1.52 -38.41 -3.24
CA LEU A 440 0.08 -38.42 -3.03
C LEU A 440 -0.71 -38.55 -4.33
N LEU A 441 -0.32 -37.83 -5.38
CA LEU A 441 -0.95 -37.92 -6.69
C LEU A 441 -0.79 -39.32 -7.30
N PHE A 442 0.41 -39.89 -7.26
CA PHE A 442 0.67 -41.21 -7.85
C PHE A 442 0.05 -42.34 -7.02
N SER A 443 -0.06 -42.18 -5.71
CA SER A 443 -0.83 -43.09 -4.86
C SER A 443 -2.32 -43.06 -5.24
N TYR A 444 -2.89 -41.88 -5.46
CA TYR A 444 -4.26 -41.73 -5.97
C TYR A 444 -4.45 -42.43 -7.33
N ILE A 445 -3.55 -42.22 -8.29
CA ILE A 445 -3.62 -42.88 -9.60
C ILE A 445 -3.55 -44.41 -9.45
N GLN A 446 -2.68 -44.92 -8.57
CA GLN A 446 -2.56 -46.35 -8.32
C GLN A 446 -3.82 -46.93 -7.68
N GLU A 447 -4.38 -46.26 -6.66
CA GLU A 447 -5.60 -46.67 -5.95
C GLU A 447 -6.82 -46.74 -6.89
N HIS A 448 -6.87 -45.85 -7.88
CA HIS A 448 -7.96 -45.77 -8.85
C HIS A 448 -7.62 -46.36 -10.23
N SER A 449 -6.50 -47.09 -10.36
CA SER A 449 -5.97 -47.58 -11.64
C SER A 449 -6.93 -48.47 -12.44
N LEU A 450 -7.84 -49.19 -11.76
CA LEU A 450 -8.87 -50.03 -12.41
C LEU A 450 -10.01 -49.23 -13.05
N HIS A 451 -10.22 -47.98 -12.61
CA HIS A 451 -11.26 -47.08 -13.12
C HIS A 451 -10.70 -46.05 -14.10
N ILE A 452 -9.38 -45.92 -14.20
CA ILE A 452 -8.70 -45.01 -15.11
C ILE A 452 -8.30 -45.80 -16.37
N ASP A 453 -8.72 -45.31 -17.54
CA ASP A 453 -8.37 -45.94 -18.81
C ASP A 453 -6.85 -46.02 -19.01
N GLN A 454 -6.37 -47.18 -19.48
CA GLN A 454 -4.96 -47.48 -19.68
C GLN A 454 -4.05 -47.19 -18.46
N ALA A 455 -4.49 -47.46 -17.23
CA ALA A 455 -3.70 -47.27 -16.02
C ALA A 455 -3.48 -48.53 -15.16
N GLY A 456 -4.02 -49.69 -15.54
CA GLY A 456 -3.96 -50.93 -14.74
C GLY A 456 -2.56 -51.45 -14.41
N LYS A 457 -1.51 -51.00 -15.12
CA LYS A 457 -0.10 -51.31 -14.84
C LYS A 457 0.63 -50.23 -14.03
N PHE A 458 -0.02 -49.10 -13.77
CA PHE A 458 0.59 -47.98 -13.06
C PHE A 458 0.85 -48.36 -11.59
N LYS A 459 2.10 -48.25 -11.15
CA LYS A 459 2.51 -48.45 -9.76
C LYS A 459 3.33 -47.27 -9.30
N ASN A 460 2.94 -46.65 -8.19
CA ASN A 460 3.75 -45.62 -7.54
C ASN A 460 5.03 -46.27 -7.00
N SER A 461 6.17 -45.69 -7.39
CA SER A 461 7.50 -46.16 -6.99
C SER A 461 8.16 -45.27 -5.94
N ILE A 462 7.54 -44.13 -5.57
CA ILE A 462 8.07 -43.23 -4.55
C ILE A 462 7.98 -43.91 -3.18
N ASN A 463 9.09 -43.88 -2.44
CA ASN A 463 9.17 -44.44 -1.09
C ASN A 463 9.97 -43.50 -0.18
N ALA A 464 10.18 -43.89 1.08
CA ALA A 464 10.87 -43.06 2.08
C ALA A 464 12.29 -42.61 1.66
N SER A 465 13.02 -43.39 0.85
CA SER A 465 14.38 -43.02 0.41
C SER A 465 14.37 -41.97 -0.70
N CYS A 466 13.24 -41.73 -1.35
CA CYS A 466 13.09 -40.72 -2.40
C CYS A 466 12.97 -39.29 -1.85
N TYR A 467 12.72 -39.14 -0.54
CA TYR A 467 12.55 -37.83 0.08
C TYR A 467 13.90 -37.20 0.44
N PRO A 468 14.07 -35.87 0.23
CA PRO A 468 15.27 -35.19 0.69
C PRO A 468 15.35 -35.23 2.22
N ARG A 469 16.57 -35.32 2.77
CA ARG A 469 16.79 -35.28 4.21
C ARG A 469 16.48 -33.89 4.74
N VAL A 470 15.35 -33.76 5.44
CA VAL A 470 14.96 -32.53 6.12
C VAL A 470 15.47 -32.57 7.55
N ALA A 471 16.20 -31.54 7.97
CA ALA A 471 16.47 -31.33 9.39
C ALA A 471 15.15 -30.96 10.07
N ARG A 472 14.54 -31.89 10.81
CA ARG A 472 13.33 -31.58 11.58
C ARG A 472 13.70 -30.56 12.65
N SER A 473 13.11 -29.37 12.60
CA SER A 473 13.19 -28.46 13.73
C SER A 473 12.25 -29.00 14.81
N TYR A 474 12.82 -29.36 15.97
CA TYR A 474 12.03 -29.79 17.14
C TYR A 474 11.37 -28.60 17.84
N SER A 475 11.77 -27.39 17.48
CA SER A 475 11.24 -26.14 18.00
C SER A 475 10.92 -25.15 16.87
N SER A 476 9.97 -24.26 17.15
CA SER A 476 9.74 -23.07 16.33
C SER A 476 10.73 -21.99 16.76
N ASN A 477 11.46 -21.39 15.82
CA ASN A 477 12.29 -20.20 16.09
C ASN A 477 11.45 -18.92 16.27
N LYS A 478 10.12 -19.03 16.21
CA LYS A 478 9.22 -17.91 16.48
C LYS A 478 9.27 -17.60 17.97
N LYS A 479 9.69 -16.37 18.30
CA LYS A 479 9.62 -15.85 19.66
C LYS A 479 8.16 -15.95 20.14
N THR A 480 7.94 -16.67 21.23
CA THR A 480 6.62 -16.75 21.86
C THR A 480 6.33 -15.44 22.56
N LEU A 481 5.06 -15.04 22.62
CA LEU A 481 4.64 -13.94 23.47
C LEU A 481 4.60 -14.46 24.92
N PRO A 482 5.37 -13.88 25.86
CA PRO A 482 5.32 -14.30 27.26
C PRO A 482 3.90 -14.25 27.82
N ARG A 483 3.56 -15.20 28.71
CA ARG A 483 2.21 -15.33 29.30
C ARG A 483 1.65 -14.01 29.86
N LYS A 484 2.51 -13.23 30.54
CA LYS A 484 2.17 -11.90 31.10
C LYS A 484 1.71 -10.88 30.05
N TYR A 485 2.28 -10.95 28.84
CA TYR A 485 1.92 -10.05 27.74
C TYR A 485 0.76 -10.61 26.92
N PHE A 486 0.58 -11.93 26.90
CA PHE A 486 -0.49 -12.58 26.16
C PHE A 486 -1.88 -12.28 26.75
N SER A 487 -2.04 -12.33 28.08
CA SER A 487 -3.32 -11.95 28.72
C SER A 487 -3.67 -10.48 28.45
N ALA A 488 -2.68 -9.58 28.57
CA ALA A 488 -2.85 -8.17 28.23
C ALA A 488 -3.23 -7.98 26.76
N PHE A 489 -2.54 -8.68 25.84
CA PHE A 489 -2.83 -8.62 24.42
C PHE A 489 -4.25 -9.09 24.09
N VAL A 490 -4.71 -10.19 24.68
CA VAL A 490 -6.11 -10.65 24.53
C VAL A 490 -7.08 -9.59 25.03
N SER A 491 -6.84 -9.00 26.21
CA SER A 491 -7.67 -7.90 26.71
C SER A 491 -7.68 -6.69 25.76
N MET A 492 -6.54 -6.34 25.16
CA MET A 492 -6.45 -5.25 24.18
C MET A 492 -7.32 -5.54 22.95
N LEU A 493 -7.36 -6.79 22.46
CA LEU A 493 -8.18 -7.17 21.31
C LEU A 493 -9.68 -6.96 21.56
N TYR A 494 -10.17 -7.21 22.78
CA TYR A 494 -11.56 -6.92 23.14
C TYR A 494 -11.86 -5.42 23.12
N SER A 495 -10.93 -4.59 23.61
CA SER A 495 -11.05 -3.13 23.54
C SER A 495 -11.00 -2.62 22.11
N PHE A 496 -10.21 -3.26 21.25
CA PHE A 496 -10.17 -2.96 19.82
C PHE A 496 -11.46 -3.33 19.09
N GLU A 497 -12.10 -4.46 19.45
CA GLU A 497 -13.42 -4.83 18.92
C GLU A 497 -14.45 -3.76 19.32
N TYR A 498 -14.47 -3.36 20.60
CA TYR A 498 -15.36 -2.32 21.08
C TYR A 498 -15.13 -0.99 20.36
N LEU A 499 -13.87 -0.59 20.14
CA LEU A 499 -13.53 0.61 19.38
C LEU A 499 -14.08 0.58 17.95
N VAL A 500 -13.92 -0.54 17.24
CA VAL A 500 -14.48 -0.70 15.90
C VAL A 500 -16.01 -0.57 15.91
N MET A 501 -16.67 -1.23 16.87
CA MET A 501 -18.13 -1.14 17.02
C MET A 501 -18.57 0.28 17.36
N HIS A 502 -17.88 0.96 18.28
CA HIS A 502 -18.16 2.34 18.66
C HIS A 502 -18.07 3.28 17.46
N LEU A 503 -17.04 3.16 16.63
CA LEU A 503 -16.89 3.96 15.41
C LEU A 503 -18.01 3.70 14.40
N ASN A 504 -18.50 2.47 14.30
CA ASN A 504 -19.64 2.15 13.45
C ASN A 504 -20.94 2.77 14.01
N LEU A 505 -21.17 2.70 15.32
CA LEU A 505 -22.31 3.35 15.98
C LEU A 505 -22.25 4.88 15.89
N MET A 506 -21.04 5.47 15.92
CA MET A 506 -20.86 6.89 15.59
C MET A 506 -21.23 7.15 14.12
N ALA A 507 -20.91 6.26 13.18
CA ALA A 507 -21.33 6.44 11.78
C ALA A 507 -22.85 6.33 11.59
N ASP A 508 -23.51 5.54 12.43
CA ASP A 508 -24.97 5.39 12.49
C ASP A 508 -25.68 6.56 13.20
N GLY A 509 -24.94 7.45 13.88
CA GLY A 509 -25.51 8.55 14.67
C GLY A 509 -26.05 8.11 16.02
N GLU A 510 -25.70 6.92 16.50
CA GLU A 510 -26.13 6.39 17.79
C GLU A 510 -25.18 6.74 18.93
N GLN A 511 -23.91 7.02 18.60
CA GLN A 511 -22.86 7.37 19.57
C GLN A 511 -22.26 8.74 19.30
N CYS A 512 -21.92 9.45 20.37
CA CYS A 512 -21.30 10.77 20.31
C CYS A 512 -19.77 10.65 20.19
N GLY A 513 -19.16 11.58 19.45
CA GLY A 513 -17.75 11.93 19.58
C GLY A 513 -17.57 13.12 20.51
N VAL A 514 -16.34 13.58 20.67
CA VAL A 514 -15.98 14.78 21.44
C VAL A 514 -15.39 15.83 20.51
N LYS A 515 -15.85 17.07 20.66
CA LYS A 515 -15.31 18.24 19.98
C LYS A 515 -15.27 19.41 20.95
N ASN A 516 -14.10 20.00 21.15
CA ASN A 516 -13.88 21.10 22.12
C ASN A 516 -14.47 20.75 23.51
N ASP A 517 -14.13 19.56 24.01
CA ASP A 517 -14.60 19.01 25.30
C ASP A 517 -16.12 18.88 25.45
N ARG A 518 -16.87 18.87 24.34
CA ARG A 518 -18.33 18.65 24.35
C ARG A 518 -18.70 17.42 23.53
N PRO A 519 -19.66 16.61 24.02
CA PRO A 519 -20.18 15.49 23.24
C PRO A 519 -20.99 16.02 22.06
N VAL A 520 -20.72 15.50 20.87
CA VAL A 520 -21.41 15.85 19.62
C VAL A 520 -21.83 14.57 18.93
N LEU A 521 -23.11 14.49 18.54
CA LEU A 521 -23.61 13.41 17.72
C LEU A 521 -22.96 13.51 16.33
N VAL A 522 -22.34 12.43 15.88
CA VAL A 522 -21.59 12.39 14.62
C VAL A 522 -22.36 11.53 13.64
N SER A 523 -22.32 11.85 12.35
CA SER A 523 -22.84 10.97 11.28
C SER A 523 -21.70 10.38 10.44
N GLU A 524 -21.99 9.40 9.58
CA GLU A 524 -21.04 8.93 8.56
C GLU A 524 -20.45 10.07 7.72
N GLN A 525 -21.25 11.10 7.39
CA GLN A 525 -20.77 12.24 6.62
C GLN A 525 -19.79 13.09 7.44
N ASP A 526 -20.10 13.32 8.71
CA ASP A 526 -19.22 14.05 9.61
C ASP A 526 -17.89 13.34 9.81
N LEU A 527 -17.92 12.02 10.03
CA LEU A 527 -16.72 11.20 10.14
C LEU A 527 -15.84 11.29 8.87
N ARG A 528 -16.46 11.30 7.68
CA ARG A 528 -15.76 11.38 6.40
C ARG A 528 -15.13 12.74 6.11
N PHE A 529 -15.80 13.83 6.46
CA PHE A 529 -15.47 15.15 5.95
C PHE A 529 -15.02 16.16 7.01
N ASN A 530 -15.39 15.98 8.28
CA ASN A 530 -14.94 16.88 9.33
C ASN A 530 -13.50 16.59 9.75
N GLU A 531 -12.71 17.65 9.84
CA GLU A 531 -11.28 17.55 10.11
C GLU A 531 -10.97 16.97 11.50
N TYR A 532 -11.78 17.30 12.51
CA TYR A 532 -11.61 16.77 13.88
C TYR A 532 -11.80 15.25 13.94
N CYS A 533 -12.62 14.65 13.06
CA CYS A 533 -12.80 13.20 12.97
C CYS A 533 -11.70 12.49 12.15
N SER A 534 -10.81 13.23 11.49
CA SER A 534 -9.82 12.63 10.58
C SER A 534 -8.84 11.68 11.29
N GLY A 535 -8.58 11.94 12.58
CA GLY A 535 -7.78 11.10 13.47
C GLY A 535 -8.38 9.71 13.73
N ILE A 536 -9.71 9.57 13.63
CA ILE A 536 -10.44 8.31 13.84
C ILE A 536 -10.98 7.69 12.55
N TRP A 537 -11.26 8.49 11.51
CA TRP A 537 -11.95 8.04 10.29
C TRP A 537 -11.22 8.35 8.96
N GLY A 538 -9.95 8.77 9.02
CA GLY A 538 -9.24 9.30 7.86
C GLY A 538 -8.92 8.31 6.72
N THR A 539 -8.62 8.88 5.55
CA THR A 539 -8.10 8.21 4.35
C THR A 539 -6.57 8.30 4.30
N GLY A 540 -5.86 7.17 4.25
CA GLY A 540 -4.41 7.16 4.11
C GLY A 540 -3.79 5.76 4.26
N ILE A 541 -2.78 5.45 3.44
CA ILE A 541 -2.11 4.13 3.36
C ILE A 541 -0.95 4.07 4.38
N GLY A 542 -1.16 4.50 5.63
CA GLY A 542 -0.10 4.56 6.64
C GLY A 542 -0.59 4.25 8.05
N VAL A 543 0.28 3.62 8.85
CA VAL A 543 0.04 3.36 10.28
C VAL A 543 0.04 4.70 11.01
N ARG A 544 -1.15 5.30 11.19
CA ARG A 544 -1.35 6.53 11.98
C ARG A 544 -1.88 6.15 13.36
N ALA A 545 -1.56 6.93 14.39
CA ALA A 545 -2.21 6.79 15.68
C ALA A 545 -3.70 7.16 15.56
N ILE A 546 -4.55 6.48 16.32
CA ILE A 546 -5.95 6.88 16.51
C ILE A 546 -5.96 8.07 17.48
N ASP A 547 -6.67 9.12 17.12
CA ASP A 547 -6.89 10.25 18.02
C ASP A 547 -7.93 9.87 19.09
N LEU A 548 -7.45 9.53 20.28
CA LEU A 548 -8.30 9.09 21.39
C LEU A 548 -9.10 10.23 22.01
N SER A 549 -8.71 11.50 21.78
CA SER A 549 -9.40 12.66 22.34
C SER A 549 -10.77 12.91 21.72
N VAL A 550 -11.02 12.34 20.54
CA VAL A 550 -12.29 12.45 19.79
C VAL A 550 -13.32 11.43 20.28
N LEU A 551 -12.90 10.41 21.03
CA LEU A 551 -13.81 9.40 21.57
C LEU A 551 -14.50 9.94 22.83
N ASN A 552 -15.78 9.63 23.01
CA ASN A 552 -16.52 9.96 24.24
C ASN A 552 -16.22 9.00 25.42
N TYR A 553 -15.24 8.10 25.24
CA TYR A 553 -14.80 7.14 26.23
C TYR A 553 -13.29 6.94 26.13
N CYS A 554 -12.68 6.42 27.20
CA CYS A 554 -11.29 6.03 27.21
C CYS A 554 -11.18 4.51 26.97
N PRO A 555 -10.57 4.05 25.87
CA PRO A 555 -10.24 2.65 25.73
C PRO A 555 -9.30 2.21 26.86
N ILE A 556 -9.58 1.06 27.46
CA ILE A 556 -8.79 0.47 28.55
C ILE A 556 -8.39 -0.97 28.21
N PHE A 557 -7.38 -1.52 28.87
CA PHE A 557 -7.09 -2.95 28.86
C PHE A 557 -6.71 -3.44 30.27
N TYR A 558 -6.88 -4.73 30.50
CA TYR A 558 -6.50 -5.37 31.75
C TYR A 558 -5.13 -6.02 31.60
N SER A 559 -4.24 -5.78 32.56
CA SER A 559 -2.96 -6.49 32.69
C SER A 559 -2.72 -6.79 34.16
N ASP A 560 -2.46 -8.06 34.47
CA ASP A 560 -2.24 -8.55 35.85
C ASP A 560 -3.32 -8.08 36.85
N GLY A 561 -4.59 -8.12 36.42
CA GLY A 561 -5.75 -7.74 37.24
C GLY A 561 -5.94 -6.23 37.43
N LYS A 562 -5.09 -5.39 36.84
CA LYS A 562 -5.19 -3.92 36.88
C LYS A 562 -5.69 -3.37 35.56
N ILE A 563 -6.39 -2.23 35.64
CA ILE A 563 -6.91 -1.50 34.49
C ILE A 563 -5.87 -0.46 34.06
N TYR A 564 -5.55 -0.43 32.77
CA TYR A 564 -4.67 0.56 32.17
C TYR A 564 -5.38 1.26 31.01
N PRO A 565 -5.34 2.60 30.93
CA PRO A 565 -5.80 3.32 29.75
C PRO A 565 -4.83 3.12 28.58
N PHE A 566 -5.34 3.19 27.35
CA PHE A 566 -4.47 3.31 26.18
C PHE A 566 -3.96 4.74 26.04
N GLU A 567 -2.64 4.91 25.98
CA GLU A 567 -2.00 6.17 25.59
C GLU A 567 -1.80 6.25 24.07
N TYR A 568 -1.71 5.09 23.42
CA TYR A 568 -1.44 4.96 22.01
C TYR A 568 -2.13 3.73 21.42
N ILE A 569 -2.87 3.92 20.32
CA ILE A 569 -3.39 2.83 19.50
C ILE A 569 -3.01 3.11 18.05
N PRO A 570 -2.23 2.24 17.38
CA PRO A 570 -2.05 2.35 15.95
C PRO A 570 -3.35 1.99 15.25
N ARG A 571 -3.73 2.74 14.21
CA ARG A 571 -4.90 2.43 13.41
C ARG A 571 -4.70 1.08 12.72
N PHE A 572 -5.46 0.10 13.18
CA PHE A 572 -5.40 -1.29 12.73
C PHE A 572 -6.53 -1.64 11.74
N TYR A 573 -7.41 -0.69 11.44
CA TYR A 573 -8.59 -0.89 10.60
C TYR A 573 -8.65 0.10 9.44
N ASN A 574 -9.43 -0.26 8.41
CA ASN A 574 -9.74 0.63 7.29
C ASN A 574 -11.27 0.68 7.05
N PRO A 575 -11.87 1.87 6.95
CA PRO A 575 -13.26 2.01 6.52
C PRO A 575 -13.43 1.46 5.10
N SER A 576 -14.41 0.57 4.92
CA SER A 576 -14.75 -0.07 3.65
C SER A 576 -16.20 0.23 3.27
N ASP A 577 -16.51 0.23 1.98
CA ASP A 577 -17.88 0.44 1.50
C ASP A 577 -18.66 -0.88 1.58
N TYR A 578 -19.85 -0.82 2.18
CA TYR A 578 -20.75 -1.94 2.39
C TYR A 578 -22.13 -1.66 1.80
N GLU A 579 -22.79 -2.69 1.29
CA GLU A 579 -24.23 -2.65 1.02
C GLU A 579 -24.97 -3.15 2.26
N ILE A 580 -25.68 -2.23 2.92
CA ILE A 580 -26.60 -2.56 4.00
C ILE A 580 -28.03 -2.57 3.47
N PHE A 581 -28.84 -3.47 4.02
CA PHE A 581 -30.27 -3.46 3.82
C PHE A 581 -30.92 -2.47 4.79
N VAL A 582 -31.66 -1.50 4.28
CA VAL A 582 -32.42 -0.56 5.12
C VAL A 582 -33.89 -0.86 4.97
N GLU A 583 -34.57 -1.12 6.09
CA GLU A 583 -36.04 -1.20 6.13
C GLU A 583 -36.62 0.18 5.86
N LYS A 584 -37.58 0.27 4.93
CA LYS A 584 -38.39 1.48 4.78
C LYS A 584 -39.33 1.56 5.97
N PHE A 585 -39.19 2.56 6.83
CA PHE A 585 -40.32 3.02 7.64
C PHE A 585 -41.36 3.61 6.68
N SER A 586 -42.40 2.85 6.37
CA SER A 586 -43.62 3.38 5.76
C SER A 586 -44.29 4.30 6.78
N ASN A 587 -44.24 5.60 6.52
CA ASN A 587 -45.06 6.57 7.23
C ASN A 587 -46.55 6.22 7.03
N GLY A 588 -47.13 5.47 7.97
CA GLY A 588 -48.57 5.39 8.21
C GLY A 588 -49.44 4.69 7.16
N LEU A 589 -48.90 3.81 6.32
CA LEU A 589 -49.73 2.95 5.44
C LEU A 589 -49.71 1.49 5.93
N PRO A 590 -50.87 0.79 5.91
CA PRO A 590 -51.00 -0.53 6.52
C PRO A 590 -50.09 -1.57 5.87
N ASP A 591 -49.52 -2.42 6.72
CA ASP A 591 -48.64 -3.53 6.37
C ASP A 591 -49.25 -4.44 5.30
N ILE A 592 -48.62 -4.47 4.13
CA ILE A 592 -48.81 -5.53 3.13
C ILE A 592 -47.57 -6.44 3.22
N PRO A 593 -47.69 -7.69 3.73
CA PRO A 593 -46.55 -8.53 4.11
C PRO A 593 -45.62 -8.99 2.97
N GLU A 594 -45.96 -8.74 1.70
CA GLU A 594 -45.32 -9.41 0.55
C GLU A 594 -44.41 -8.51 -0.31
N MET A 595 -44.17 -7.25 0.10
CA MET A 595 -43.21 -6.36 -0.56
C MET A 595 -42.31 -5.61 0.44
N GLN A 596 -41.55 -6.35 1.26
CA GLN A 596 -40.35 -5.79 1.91
C GLN A 596 -39.25 -5.55 0.86
N ASN A 597 -39.40 -4.46 0.09
CA ASN A 597 -38.34 -3.94 -0.77
C ASN A 597 -37.21 -3.41 0.10
N HIS A 598 -36.25 -4.28 0.43
CA HIS A 598 -35.02 -3.86 1.11
C HIS A 598 -34.22 -2.97 0.15
N ILE A 599 -34.07 -1.68 0.49
CA ILE A 599 -33.23 -0.77 -0.29
C ILE A 599 -31.78 -1.04 0.11
N ARG A 600 -30.93 -1.31 -0.89
CA ARG A 600 -29.48 -1.41 -0.68
C ARG A 600 -28.88 -0.02 -0.62
N LYS A 601 -28.40 0.38 0.56
CA LYS A 601 -27.66 1.64 0.73
C LYS A 601 -26.18 1.34 0.82
N LYS A 602 -25.37 2.04 0.03
CA LYS A 602 -23.92 2.02 0.18
C LYS A 602 -23.51 2.91 1.35
N VAL A 603 -22.84 2.32 2.32
CA VAL A 603 -22.38 3.01 3.54
C VAL A 603 -20.94 2.63 3.84
N GLN A 604 -20.15 3.52 4.43
CA GLN A 604 -18.82 3.17 4.91
C GLN A 604 -18.86 2.64 6.33
N ARG A 605 -18.30 1.47 6.58
CA ARG A 605 -18.14 0.91 7.92
C ARG A 605 -16.75 0.34 8.12
N VAL A 606 -16.34 0.23 9.36
CA VAL A 606 -15.10 -0.41 9.77
C VAL A 606 -15.36 -1.90 9.99
N ALA A 607 -14.60 -2.76 9.31
CA ALA A 607 -14.75 -4.21 9.41
C ALA A 607 -14.24 -4.76 10.75
N PRO A 608 -15.07 -5.39 11.60
CA PRO A 608 -14.61 -6.01 12.85
C PRO A 608 -13.98 -7.40 12.63
N ASN A 609 -14.07 -7.94 11.40
CA ASN A 609 -13.65 -9.31 11.07
C ASN A 609 -12.21 -9.61 11.49
N ASP A 610 -11.27 -8.72 11.21
CA ASP A 610 -9.85 -8.98 11.44
C ASP A 610 -9.53 -9.06 12.94
N VAL A 611 -10.16 -8.22 13.77
CA VAL A 611 -10.03 -8.28 15.23
C VAL A 611 -10.67 -9.55 15.77
N ARG A 612 -11.89 -9.88 15.35
CA ARG A 612 -12.62 -11.08 15.82
C ARG A 612 -11.92 -12.37 15.44
N VAL A 613 -11.38 -12.49 14.23
CA VAL A 613 -10.57 -13.65 13.82
C VAL A 613 -9.33 -13.77 14.72
N THR A 614 -8.69 -12.65 15.04
CA THR A 614 -7.52 -12.64 15.92
C THR A 614 -7.88 -13.04 17.35
N GLN A 615 -9.01 -12.57 17.89
CA GLN A 615 -9.54 -13.03 19.18
C GLN A 615 -9.74 -14.55 19.17
N VAL A 616 -10.44 -15.11 18.17
CA VAL A 616 -10.65 -16.56 18.06
C VAL A 616 -9.32 -17.30 18.02
N MET A 617 -8.33 -16.83 17.26
CA MET A 617 -7.00 -17.45 17.22
C MET A 617 -6.32 -17.46 18.60
N CYS A 618 -6.38 -16.36 19.33
CA CYS A 618 -5.77 -16.25 20.65
C CYS A 618 -6.49 -17.11 21.70
N GLU A 619 -7.81 -17.14 21.67
CA GLU A 619 -8.64 -17.86 22.65
C GLU A 619 -8.63 -19.39 22.43
N THR A 620 -8.42 -19.85 21.20
CA THR A 620 -8.46 -21.28 20.84
C THR A 620 -7.10 -21.88 20.52
N GLY A 621 -6.11 -21.04 20.21
CA GLY A 621 -4.83 -21.48 19.64
C GLY A 621 -4.91 -21.88 18.16
N PHE A 622 -6.04 -21.66 17.48
CA PHE A 622 -6.14 -21.94 16.06
C PHE A 622 -5.21 -21.04 15.25
N ARG A 623 -4.56 -21.63 14.23
CA ARG A 623 -3.81 -20.86 13.24
C ARG A 623 -4.78 -20.09 12.36
N GLN A 624 -4.37 -18.93 11.87
CA GLN A 624 -5.19 -18.11 10.95
C GLN A 624 -5.69 -18.90 9.73
N LEU A 625 -4.85 -19.75 9.15
CA LEU A 625 -5.25 -20.59 8.01
C LEU A 625 -6.36 -21.60 8.37
N HIS A 626 -6.46 -21.97 9.64
CA HIS A 626 -7.43 -22.95 10.13
C HIS A 626 -8.75 -22.31 10.58
N THR A 627 -8.77 -21.01 10.88
CA THR A 627 -10.03 -20.31 11.18
C THR A 627 -10.95 -20.25 9.95
N VAL A 628 -10.42 -20.40 8.73
CA VAL A 628 -11.19 -20.59 7.50
C VAL A 628 -12.04 -21.88 7.53
N TRP A 629 -11.64 -22.87 8.33
CA TRP A 629 -12.38 -24.13 8.51
C TRP A 629 -13.48 -24.05 9.56
N LEU A 630 -13.65 -22.89 10.21
CA LEU A 630 -14.83 -22.59 11.02
C LEU A 630 -15.95 -22.16 10.09
N HIS A 631 -16.89 -23.07 9.85
CA HIS A 631 -18.04 -22.82 9.00
C HIS A 631 -19.12 -22.09 9.81
N LEU A 632 -19.44 -20.85 9.44
CA LEU A 632 -20.40 -19.99 10.16
C LEU A 632 -21.79 -20.59 10.35
N GLN A 633 -22.24 -21.50 9.49
CA GLN A 633 -23.55 -22.17 9.63
C GLN A 633 -23.48 -23.53 10.34
N GLN A 634 -22.29 -23.99 10.72
CA GLN A 634 -22.13 -25.35 11.25
C GLN A 634 -21.29 -25.43 12.52
N TYR A 635 -20.64 -24.33 12.91
CA TYR A 635 -19.74 -24.29 14.07
C TYR A 635 -20.49 -24.60 15.38
N ASP A 636 -21.76 -24.22 15.47
CA ASP A 636 -22.61 -24.34 16.65
C ASP A 636 -23.47 -25.62 16.68
N LYS A 637 -23.34 -26.52 15.69
CA LYS A 637 -24.10 -27.79 15.62
C LYS A 637 -24.02 -28.67 16.88
N ARG A 638 -22.95 -28.52 17.66
CA ARG A 638 -22.71 -29.28 18.90
C ARG A 638 -22.63 -28.38 20.14
N VAL A 639 -22.96 -27.09 19.99
CA VAL A 639 -22.98 -26.14 21.10
C VAL A 639 -24.31 -26.29 21.83
N ASP A 640 -24.24 -26.77 23.06
CA ASP A 640 -25.39 -26.73 23.96
C ASP A 640 -25.55 -25.32 24.54
N ARG A 641 -26.47 -24.56 23.95
CA ARG A 641 -26.81 -23.19 24.37
C ARG A 641 -27.60 -23.13 25.69
N SER A 642 -28.16 -24.25 26.15
CA SER A 642 -28.97 -24.31 27.39
C SER A 642 -28.13 -24.53 28.65
N SER A 643 -26.92 -25.07 28.50
CA SER A 643 -25.98 -25.28 29.60
C SER A 643 -25.29 -23.96 30.02
N ASP A 644 -24.91 -23.82 31.28
CA ASP A 644 -24.12 -22.67 31.79
C ASP A 644 -22.62 -23.01 31.94
N THR A 645 -22.17 -24.13 31.38
CA THR A 645 -20.77 -24.54 31.51
C THR A 645 -19.81 -23.54 30.84
N PRO A 646 -18.65 -23.22 31.46
CA PRO A 646 -17.69 -22.28 30.88
C PRO A 646 -17.03 -22.80 29.60
N LEU A 647 -17.08 -24.12 29.37
CA LEU A 647 -16.59 -24.79 28.18
C LEU A 647 -17.75 -25.32 27.34
N THR A 648 -17.55 -25.38 26.02
CA THR A 648 -18.50 -25.92 25.05
C THR A 648 -17.77 -26.59 23.90
N VAL A 649 -18.51 -27.29 23.04
CA VAL A 649 -17.97 -28.06 21.92
C VAL A 649 -18.20 -27.33 20.61
N LEU A 650 -17.11 -26.92 19.98
CA LEU A 650 -17.08 -26.24 18.68
C LEU A 650 -16.79 -27.25 17.57
N GLN A 651 -17.62 -27.27 16.52
CA GLN A 651 -17.38 -28.11 15.35
C GLN A 651 -16.39 -27.42 14.39
N VAL A 652 -15.29 -28.11 14.07
CA VAL A 652 -14.31 -27.68 13.07
C VAL A 652 -14.45 -28.56 11.83
N ALA A 653 -14.62 -27.96 10.65
CA ALA A 653 -15.05 -28.70 9.46
C ALA A 653 -13.95 -29.61 8.88
N THR A 654 -12.66 -29.33 9.08
CA THR A 654 -11.54 -30.18 8.62
C THR A 654 -10.21 -29.69 9.18
N ASP A 655 -9.19 -30.56 9.26
CA ASP A 655 -7.79 -30.21 9.55
C ASP A 655 -6.78 -30.66 8.47
N LYS A 656 -7.27 -30.97 7.25
CA LYS A 656 -6.52 -31.57 6.13
C LYS A 656 -6.06 -33.03 6.28
N ALA A 657 -6.22 -33.71 7.44
CA ALA A 657 -5.74 -35.09 7.60
C ALA A 657 -6.77 -36.09 8.16
N HIS A 658 -7.72 -35.64 8.99
CA HIS A 658 -8.58 -36.55 9.77
C HIS A 658 -10.09 -36.29 9.65
N GLY A 659 -10.51 -35.41 8.73
CA GLY A 659 -11.93 -35.05 8.55
C GLY A 659 -12.39 -33.98 9.54
N ALA A 660 -13.71 -33.80 9.65
CA ALA A 660 -14.29 -32.84 10.60
C ALA A 660 -14.08 -33.34 12.04
N TRP A 661 -13.72 -32.44 12.96
CA TRP A 661 -13.42 -32.77 14.34
C TRP A 661 -14.02 -31.75 15.31
N THR A 662 -14.01 -32.06 16.60
CA THR A 662 -14.58 -31.20 17.65
C THR A 662 -13.51 -30.63 18.56
N ALA A 663 -13.55 -29.33 18.78
CA ALA A 663 -12.70 -28.63 19.74
C ALA A 663 -13.49 -28.31 21.01
N ILE A 664 -12.91 -28.55 22.18
CA ILE A 664 -13.44 -28.02 23.43
C ILE A 664 -12.87 -26.61 23.58
N VAL A 665 -13.75 -25.62 23.60
CA VAL A 665 -13.39 -24.20 23.66
C VAL A 665 -14.14 -23.51 24.80
N ALA A 666 -13.63 -22.37 25.23
CA ALA A 666 -14.37 -21.52 26.16
C ALA A 666 -15.63 -20.94 25.48
N ARG A 667 -16.71 -20.85 26.24
CA ARG A 667 -18.04 -20.46 25.73
C ARG A 667 -18.05 -19.05 25.11
N HIS A 668 -17.20 -18.14 25.58
CA HIS A 668 -17.09 -16.80 24.99
C HIS A 668 -16.57 -16.82 23.54
N VAL A 669 -15.87 -17.86 23.11
CA VAL A 669 -15.46 -18.05 21.71
C VAL A 669 -16.69 -18.18 20.80
N VAL A 670 -17.73 -18.90 21.26
CA VAL A 670 -19.01 -18.99 20.54
C VAL A 670 -19.66 -17.63 20.43
N ALA A 671 -19.63 -16.81 21.49
CA ALA A 671 -20.19 -15.46 21.44
C ALA A 671 -19.46 -14.55 20.42
N ILE A 672 -18.14 -14.70 20.23
CA ILE A 672 -17.41 -13.98 19.17
C ILE A 672 -17.92 -14.41 17.79
N LEU A 673 -18.12 -15.71 17.59
CA LEU A 673 -18.61 -16.28 16.32
C LEU A 673 -20.06 -15.88 16.04
N ASP A 674 -20.94 -15.85 17.06
CA ASP A 674 -22.32 -15.38 16.96
C ASP A 674 -22.36 -13.91 16.51
N ARG A 675 -21.56 -13.04 17.13
CA ARG A 675 -21.43 -11.62 16.72
C ARG A 675 -20.93 -11.47 15.29
N GLN A 676 -20.07 -12.37 14.82
CA GLN A 676 -19.59 -12.38 13.44
C GLN A 676 -20.66 -12.89 12.46
N GLY A 677 -21.48 -13.85 12.87
CA GLY A 677 -22.63 -14.33 12.12
C GLY A 677 -23.67 -13.24 11.88
N GLY A 678 -24.14 -12.60 12.95
CA GLY A 678 -25.16 -11.54 12.87
C GLY A 678 -24.74 -10.35 11.98
N LEU A 679 -23.46 -9.98 11.99
CA LEU A 679 -22.96 -8.91 11.11
C LEU A 679 -23.08 -9.28 9.62
N LYS A 680 -22.83 -10.53 9.24
CA LYS A 680 -22.94 -10.95 7.83
C LYS A 680 -24.37 -10.99 7.33
N GLU A 681 -25.32 -11.29 8.21
CA GLU A 681 -26.75 -11.24 7.86
C GLU A 681 -27.19 -9.79 7.55
N GLN A 682 -26.59 -8.81 8.24
CA GLN A 682 -26.87 -7.39 8.04
C GLN A 682 -26.15 -6.77 6.82
N VAL A 683 -25.09 -7.41 6.32
CA VAL A 683 -24.12 -6.75 5.42
C VAL A 683 -23.68 -7.64 4.26
N GLN A 684 -23.82 -7.16 3.02
CA GLN A 684 -23.16 -7.73 1.84
C GLN A 684 -21.99 -6.85 1.39
N HIS A 685 -20.82 -7.47 1.14
CA HIS A 685 -19.62 -6.77 0.68
C HIS A 685 -19.69 -6.52 -0.83
N LEU A 686 -19.38 -5.30 -1.27
CA LEU A 686 -19.16 -4.98 -2.69
C LEU A 686 -17.74 -5.41 -3.08
N MET A 687 -17.61 -6.43 -3.94
CA MET A 687 -16.30 -6.78 -4.53
C MET A 687 -15.86 -5.76 -5.57
#